data_AF-A8PWI1-F1
#
_entry.id   AF-A8PWI1-F1
#
_cell.length_a   1.000
_cell.length_b   1.000
_cell.length_c   1.000
_cell.angle_alpha   90.00
_cell.angle_beta   90.00
_cell.angle_gamma   90.00
#
_symmetry.space_group_name_H-M   'P 1'
#
loop_
_entity.id
_entity.type
_entity.pdbx_description
1 polymer ?
#
loop_
_entity_poly.entity_id
_entity_poly.type
_entity_poly.pdbx_seq_one_letter_code
_entity_poly.pdbx_strand_id
1 'polypeptide(L)'
;MPTDRLKAAKTRERDSTSPSATPSTTTASIYPGDASQTEVPSSHAFEPLETLLVRLLDDEERKFFRALDCEVERITRFYNEREHEAVERLSTLVTQLLELAEHRRAYKAQTKRIGNGQLGLKHILSRVPRSLDASEMQRLRLSTQGLEPQDPEDPKAASQDGEDLGNKRREYALEQVQNLRLCPVPSTPPRPATPSMEDHSHQHQYQHDPVHYKAARKKLRTAVIESYRALEILNNYAILNRTGFNKILKKFDKTLETQIWHLYYDARIAKASIVASDTVPRMIHALEEIFANYFEHGNRKRARDLLRAGAAHALMPHDCGHSASTFITGLYLGVALCLTVEGLQGAMKSSTQAQIPLWPQLLVVYSALFLPTLFALLFGLNLIAWQHVRINVVFIFEFDAANALEPVQYFEIPAFFLFLLSLCFFFSFAGNAPEATLLAPTMWPYVWLGTVFGLLVNPLPIMYKSSRRWFVRTCARVLSGGLVGSVEFRDFFIGDELNSIAYSVSNLWLMACEYRAGWIAPNMCVGSASLWTPVLSSAPAFLRLLQCVRRHYDSHGSTCVHLINAAKYASTILHAFSYFAYRTTGSQSTLWFVAWILCATINSSFTSTWDILMDWNLLHADARFPLLRMHLSFDDIWPMYYFAMVSNVAIRFIWIIYLFGTSKSVPIRAFIAASLEMLRRWQWNFLRLENEHVGNADTYKIVRDLPLPYPVQRRPESTADEEDELGIGDNEASRAPSMSQPNVEDQLFASLTETRMHLDQHRQQETTSALGRKGNKAPRNE
;
A
#
# COMPACT_ATOMS: atom_id res chain seq x y z
N MET A 1 -3.45 62.64 -35.13
CA MET A 1 -2.01 62.34 -35.00
C MET A 1 -1.58 62.59 -33.56
N PRO A 2 -0.54 61.92 -33.04
CA PRO A 2 0.07 60.66 -33.50
C PRO A 2 0.08 59.57 -32.38
N THR A 3 -0.17 58.29 -32.69
CA THR A 3 0.79 57.15 -32.62
C THR A 3 1.51 56.95 -31.27
N ASP A 4 1.69 55.75 -30.70
CA ASP A 4 1.61 54.36 -31.21
C ASP A 4 1.53 53.37 -30.00
N ARG A 5 1.61 52.02 -30.03
CA ARG A 5 1.89 51.01 -31.07
C ARG A 5 1.03 49.73 -30.86
N LEU A 6 1.34 48.69 -31.64
CA LEU A 6 0.62 47.42 -31.82
C LEU A 6 0.47 46.48 -30.61
N LYS A 7 -0.66 45.76 -30.60
CA LYS A 7 -0.76 44.35 -30.17
C LYS A 7 -0.14 43.43 -31.23
N ALA A 8 0.53 42.34 -30.85
CA ALA A 8 0.65 41.15 -31.69
C ALA A 8 0.90 39.89 -30.84
N ALA A 9 0.08 38.85 -31.04
CA ALA A 9 0.42 37.50 -30.62
C ALA A 9 1.16 36.77 -31.76
N LYS A 10 1.95 35.75 -31.46
CA LYS A 10 2.44 34.84 -32.50
C LYS A 10 2.51 33.40 -32.03
N THR A 11 1.68 32.56 -32.65
CA THR A 11 1.79 31.10 -32.67
C THR A 11 3.16 30.67 -33.18
N ARG A 12 3.61 29.47 -32.82
CA ARG A 12 4.64 28.77 -33.60
C ARG A 12 4.27 27.30 -33.75
N GLU A 13 4.40 26.78 -34.96
CA GLU A 13 3.98 25.44 -35.34
C GLU A 13 4.82 24.33 -34.68
N ARG A 14 4.25 23.12 -34.72
CA ARG A 14 5.05 21.90 -34.73
C ARG A 14 5.82 21.85 -36.06
N ASP A 15 7.08 21.49 -36.02
CA ASP A 15 7.73 20.90 -37.17
C ASP A 15 8.61 19.73 -36.74
N SER A 16 8.79 18.74 -37.62
CA SER A 16 9.26 17.40 -37.23
C SER A 16 10.46 16.93 -38.04
N THR A 17 11.65 16.98 -37.43
CA THR A 17 12.87 16.32 -37.95
C THR A 17 13.64 15.63 -36.84
N SER A 18 13.66 14.29 -36.87
CA SER A 18 14.73 13.53 -36.22
C SER A 18 16.07 13.79 -36.94
N PRO A 19 17.21 13.56 -36.27
CA PRO A 19 18.08 12.53 -36.84
C PRO A 19 18.63 11.54 -35.81
N SER A 20 18.96 10.35 -36.32
CA SER A 20 19.77 9.33 -35.66
C SER A 20 21.24 9.77 -35.60
N ALA A 21 21.94 9.46 -34.51
CA ALA A 21 23.40 9.50 -34.46
C ALA A 21 23.94 8.32 -33.62
N THR A 22 24.67 7.42 -34.26
CA THR A 22 25.48 6.38 -33.61
C THR A 22 26.81 6.95 -33.12
N PRO A 23 27.35 6.53 -31.96
CA PRO A 23 28.71 6.90 -31.55
C PRO A 23 29.74 6.12 -32.38
N SER A 24 30.38 6.79 -33.34
CA SER A 24 31.50 6.25 -34.12
C SER A 24 32.85 6.71 -33.58
N THR A 25 33.70 5.76 -33.20
CA THR A 25 35.05 6.02 -32.67
C THR A 25 36.01 6.51 -33.77
N THR A 26 36.44 7.76 -33.72
CA THR A 26 37.64 8.23 -34.45
C THR A 26 38.37 9.32 -33.68
N THR A 27 39.69 9.17 -33.54
CA THR A 27 40.62 10.18 -33.02
C THR A 27 41.16 11.08 -34.14
N ALA A 28 41.30 12.38 -33.89
CA ALA A 28 42.06 13.31 -34.72
C ALA A 28 42.56 14.50 -33.88
N SER A 29 43.76 15.00 -34.17
CA SER A 29 44.39 16.13 -33.48
C SER A 29 44.94 17.16 -34.47
N ILE A 30 44.64 18.44 -34.19
CA ILE A 30 45.21 19.66 -34.78
C ILE A 30 45.01 20.74 -33.68
N TYR A 31 45.93 21.65 -33.35
CA TYR A 31 46.88 22.39 -34.20
C TYR A 31 48.22 22.70 -33.47
N PRO A 32 49.13 23.59 -33.97
CA PRO A 32 50.58 23.32 -33.95
C PRO A 32 51.27 23.67 -32.62
N GLY A 33 52.51 23.18 -32.46
CA GLY A 33 53.34 23.45 -31.30
C GLY A 33 54.26 24.67 -31.44
N ASP A 34 54.97 24.95 -30.35
CA ASP A 34 56.20 25.75 -30.30
C ASP A 34 57.29 24.92 -29.59
N ALA A 35 58.57 25.19 -29.86
CA ALA A 35 59.66 24.25 -29.60
C ALA A 35 60.66 24.74 -28.53
N SER A 36 60.39 24.39 -27.27
CA SER A 36 61.37 24.44 -26.19
C SER A 36 61.72 23.04 -25.68
N GLN A 37 62.98 22.62 -25.83
CA GLN A 37 63.46 21.38 -25.24
C GLN A 37 63.63 21.56 -23.73
N THR A 38 62.81 20.85 -22.97
CA THR A 38 63.00 20.62 -21.53
C THR A 38 62.89 19.12 -21.28
N GLU A 39 63.73 18.60 -20.39
CA GLU A 39 63.96 17.17 -20.24
C GLU A 39 62.72 16.41 -19.72
N VAL A 40 62.60 15.13 -20.09
CA VAL A 40 61.55 14.23 -19.60
C VAL A 40 62.05 13.45 -18.38
N PRO A 41 61.50 13.66 -17.18
CA PRO A 41 61.68 12.73 -16.08
C PRO A 41 60.83 11.48 -16.36
N SER A 42 61.48 10.32 -16.43
CA SER A 42 60.79 9.04 -16.60
C SER A 42 60.02 8.62 -15.33
N SER A 43 58.96 7.84 -15.52
CA SER A 43 58.18 7.17 -14.46
C SER A 43 57.62 8.07 -13.35
N HIS A 44 56.49 8.74 -13.62
CA HIS A 44 55.51 8.92 -12.56
C HIS A 44 54.96 7.56 -12.14
N ALA A 45 55.41 7.06 -10.99
CA ALA A 45 54.60 6.12 -10.22
C ALA A 45 53.30 6.85 -9.82
N PHE A 46 52.15 6.20 -9.98
CA PHE A 46 50.90 6.74 -9.44
C PHE A 46 51.01 6.76 -7.91
N GLU A 47 51.09 7.95 -7.32
CA GLU A 47 51.06 8.15 -5.88
C GLU A 47 49.73 7.59 -5.33
N PRO A 48 49.75 6.68 -4.34
CA PRO A 48 48.53 6.11 -3.78
C PRO A 48 47.60 7.20 -3.23
N LEU A 49 46.29 7.01 -3.40
CA LEU A 49 45.28 7.96 -2.94
C LEU A 49 45.48 8.34 -1.47
N GLU A 50 45.76 7.35 -0.61
CA GLU A 50 45.99 7.55 0.82
C GLU A 50 47.23 8.43 1.10
N THR A 51 48.32 8.25 0.34
CA THR A 51 49.52 9.09 0.44
C THR A 51 49.23 10.52 0.01
N LEU A 52 48.48 10.69 -1.09
CA LEU A 52 48.08 12.00 -1.62
C LEU A 52 47.08 12.72 -0.69
N LEU A 53 46.15 12.00 -0.06
CA LEU A 53 45.25 12.54 0.97
C LEU A 53 46.04 12.96 2.23
N VAL A 54 46.99 12.16 2.70
CA VAL A 54 47.86 12.53 3.85
C VAL A 54 48.78 13.71 3.52
N ARG A 55 49.17 13.89 2.25
CA ARG A 55 50.02 14.99 1.79
C ARG A 55 49.27 16.31 1.56
N LEU A 56 47.96 16.26 1.29
CA LEU A 56 47.16 17.44 0.93
C LEU A 56 46.14 17.86 2.01
N LEU A 57 45.87 17.04 3.03
CA LEU A 57 44.78 17.26 3.99
C LEU A 57 45.19 17.02 5.45
N ASP A 58 44.63 17.80 6.36
CA ASP A 58 44.82 17.64 7.81
C ASP A 58 44.05 16.42 8.39
N ASP A 59 44.18 16.19 9.69
CA ASP A 59 43.55 15.05 10.35
C ASP A 59 42.02 15.14 10.48
N GLU A 60 41.45 16.35 10.51
CA GLU A 60 40.01 16.61 10.55
C GLU A 60 39.40 16.46 9.15
N GLU A 61 40.04 17.03 8.14
CA GLU A 61 39.70 16.83 6.72
C GLU A 61 39.77 15.35 6.33
N ARG A 62 40.76 14.61 6.84
CA ARG A 62 40.83 13.14 6.68
C ARG A 62 39.76 12.38 7.48
N LYS A 63 39.02 12.96 8.44
CA LYS A 63 37.81 12.32 9.00
C LYS A 63 36.66 12.33 8.00
N PHE A 64 36.51 13.39 7.20
CA PHE A 64 35.47 13.44 6.16
C PHE A 64 35.63 12.30 5.15
N PHE A 65 36.85 12.04 4.66
CA PHE A 65 37.09 10.94 3.73
C PHE A 65 36.89 9.56 4.38
N ARG A 66 37.34 9.34 5.62
CA ARG A 66 37.05 8.10 6.37
C ARG A 66 35.54 7.83 6.50
N ALA A 67 34.76 8.86 6.82
CA ALA A 67 33.30 8.77 6.88
C ALA A 67 32.66 8.52 5.50
N LEU A 68 33.24 9.10 4.45
CA LEU A 68 32.80 8.90 3.07
C LEU A 68 33.09 7.48 2.58
N ASP A 69 34.23 6.89 2.94
CA ASP A 69 34.54 5.47 2.66
C ASP A 69 33.51 4.54 3.34
N CYS A 70 33.19 4.78 4.63
CA CYS A 70 32.17 4.01 5.34
C CYS A 70 30.76 4.14 4.70
N GLU A 71 30.38 5.34 4.25
CA GLU A 71 29.11 5.54 3.54
C GLU A 71 29.11 4.91 2.14
N VAL A 72 30.22 4.99 1.40
CA VAL A 72 30.40 4.29 0.11
C VAL A 72 30.27 2.79 0.32
N GLU A 73 30.91 2.21 1.34
CA GLU A 73 30.78 0.78 1.63
C GLU A 73 29.35 0.40 2.01
N ARG A 74 28.72 1.11 2.96
CA ARG A 74 27.35 0.85 3.42
C ARG A 74 26.35 0.85 2.28
N ILE A 75 26.43 1.86 1.40
CA ILE A 75 25.57 2.03 0.22
C ILE A 75 25.86 0.96 -0.84
N THR A 76 27.13 0.58 -1.04
CA THR A 76 27.53 -0.45 -2.01
C THR A 76 27.13 -1.86 -1.54
N ARG A 77 27.27 -2.16 -0.24
CA ARG A 77 26.87 -3.43 0.38
C ARG A 77 25.36 -3.67 0.20
N PHE A 78 24.54 -2.68 0.57
CA PHE A 78 23.09 -2.72 0.34
C PHE A 78 22.72 -2.86 -1.15
N TYR A 79 23.39 -2.11 -2.03
CA TYR A 79 23.14 -2.22 -3.48
C TYR A 79 23.43 -3.64 -4.00
N ASN A 80 24.54 -4.25 -3.59
CA ASN A 80 24.93 -5.61 -4.01
C ASN A 80 23.90 -6.66 -3.55
N GLU A 81 23.45 -6.60 -2.30
CA GLU A 81 22.41 -7.51 -1.80
C GLU A 81 21.12 -7.42 -2.62
N ARG A 82 20.66 -6.19 -2.91
CA ARG A 82 19.42 -5.98 -3.68
C ARG A 82 19.59 -6.29 -5.17
N GLU A 83 20.79 -6.10 -5.74
CA GLU A 83 21.11 -6.51 -7.12
C GLU A 83 21.09 -8.04 -7.24
N HIS A 84 21.65 -8.76 -6.25
CA HIS A 84 21.61 -10.23 -6.19
C HIS A 84 20.17 -10.76 -6.02
N GLU A 85 19.40 -10.21 -5.07
CA GLU A 85 17.99 -10.56 -4.86
C GLU A 85 17.17 -10.33 -6.15
N ALA A 86 17.39 -9.22 -6.84
CA ALA A 86 16.71 -8.89 -8.08
C ALA A 86 17.07 -9.86 -9.23
N VAL A 87 18.33 -10.31 -9.30
CA VAL A 87 18.78 -11.35 -10.25
C VAL A 87 18.08 -12.69 -9.97
N GLU A 88 18.00 -13.13 -8.72
CA GLU A 88 17.31 -14.38 -8.35
C GLU A 88 15.80 -14.31 -8.65
N ARG A 89 15.16 -13.19 -8.28
CA ARG A 89 13.75 -12.91 -8.55
C ARG A 89 13.46 -12.88 -10.06
N LEU A 90 14.36 -12.33 -10.87
CA LEU A 90 14.26 -12.34 -12.32
C LEU A 90 14.45 -13.75 -12.91
N SER A 91 15.45 -14.51 -12.42
CA SER A 91 15.73 -15.89 -12.85
C SER A 91 14.52 -16.82 -12.62
N THR A 92 13.90 -16.71 -11.44
CA THR A 92 12.65 -17.41 -11.12
C THR A 92 11.50 -16.99 -12.04
N LEU A 93 11.37 -15.69 -12.31
CA LEU A 93 10.33 -15.14 -13.19
C LEU A 93 10.49 -15.59 -14.66
N VAL A 94 11.72 -15.68 -15.17
CA VAL A 94 12.04 -16.23 -16.50
C VAL A 94 11.65 -17.70 -16.59
N THR A 95 11.94 -18.49 -15.55
CA THR A 95 11.56 -19.91 -15.46
C THR A 95 10.03 -20.07 -15.56
N GLN A 96 9.27 -19.23 -14.87
CA GLN A 96 7.81 -19.23 -14.95
C GLN A 96 7.27 -18.77 -16.32
N LEU A 97 8.01 -17.93 -17.06
CA LEU A 97 7.67 -17.48 -18.42
C LEU A 97 7.99 -18.53 -19.50
N LEU A 98 8.96 -19.42 -19.25
CA LEU A 98 9.19 -20.64 -20.02
C LEU A 98 8.01 -21.61 -19.82
N GLU A 99 7.65 -21.91 -18.58
CA GLU A 99 6.51 -22.79 -18.26
C GLU A 99 5.17 -22.22 -18.81
N LEU A 100 4.99 -20.90 -18.81
CA LEU A 100 3.86 -20.23 -19.46
C LEU A 100 3.86 -20.39 -20.99
N ALA A 101 5.03 -20.46 -21.64
CA ALA A 101 5.13 -20.71 -23.07
C ALA A 101 4.75 -22.16 -23.41
N GLU A 102 5.15 -23.12 -22.59
CA GLU A 102 4.77 -24.54 -22.74
C GLU A 102 3.29 -24.76 -22.47
N HIS A 103 2.75 -24.17 -21.41
CA HIS A 103 1.31 -24.14 -21.14
C HIS A 103 0.54 -23.49 -22.32
N ARG A 104 1.07 -22.43 -22.96
CA ARG A 104 0.46 -21.86 -24.18
C ARG A 104 0.47 -22.84 -25.36
N ARG A 105 1.53 -23.65 -25.54
CA ARG A 105 1.60 -24.71 -26.58
C ARG A 105 0.52 -25.77 -26.31
N ALA A 106 0.39 -26.24 -25.06
CA ALA A 106 -0.64 -27.20 -24.64
C ALA A 106 -2.08 -26.67 -24.83
N TYR A 107 -2.35 -25.45 -24.35
CA TYR A 107 -3.64 -24.75 -24.51
C TYR A 107 -4.09 -24.74 -25.98
N LYS A 108 -3.21 -24.28 -26.87
CA LYS A 108 -3.48 -24.22 -28.31
C LYS A 108 -3.71 -25.57 -28.96
N ALA A 109 -2.92 -26.59 -28.59
CA ALA A 109 -3.09 -27.94 -29.11
C ALA A 109 -4.49 -28.50 -28.76
N GLN A 110 -5.00 -28.22 -27.56
CA GLN A 110 -6.35 -28.60 -27.16
C GLN A 110 -7.43 -27.78 -27.88
N THR A 111 -7.29 -26.45 -27.99
CA THR A 111 -8.25 -25.62 -28.75
C THR A 111 -8.35 -26.07 -30.21
N LYS A 112 -7.22 -26.42 -30.86
CA LYS A 112 -7.20 -26.93 -32.23
C LYS A 112 -7.87 -28.31 -32.37
N ARG A 113 -7.71 -29.20 -31.39
CA ARG A 113 -8.44 -30.50 -31.34
C ARG A 113 -9.96 -30.32 -31.18
N ILE A 114 -10.39 -29.32 -30.41
CA ILE A 114 -11.81 -28.97 -30.25
C ILE A 114 -12.37 -28.40 -31.56
N GLY A 115 -11.70 -27.42 -32.17
CA GLY A 115 -12.11 -26.82 -33.45
C GLY A 115 -12.17 -27.82 -34.62
N ASN A 116 -11.27 -28.81 -34.62
CA ASN A 116 -11.27 -29.91 -35.59
C ASN A 116 -12.28 -31.04 -35.28
N GLY A 117 -13.16 -30.88 -34.27
CA GLY A 117 -14.17 -31.87 -33.91
C GLY A 117 -13.65 -33.17 -33.28
N GLN A 118 -12.35 -33.26 -32.97
CA GLN A 118 -11.70 -34.47 -32.48
C GLN A 118 -11.90 -34.72 -30.96
N LEU A 119 -12.53 -33.79 -30.24
CA LEU A 119 -12.74 -33.89 -28.79
C LEU A 119 -14.21 -33.61 -28.42
N GLY A 120 -14.94 -34.65 -28.01
CA GLY A 120 -16.37 -34.57 -27.73
C GLY A 120 -16.72 -33.83 -26.45
N LEU A 121 -17.74 -32.95 -26.51
CA LEU A 121 -18.22 -32.08 -25.42
C LEU A 121 -18.40 -32.79 -24.06
N LYS A 122 -18.88 -34.04 -24.08
CA LYS A 122 -19.10 -34.86 -22.87
C LYS A 122 -17.81 -35.12 -22.06
N HIS A 123 -16.65 -35.19 -22.73
CA HIS A 123 -15.35 -35.43 -22.08
C HIS A 123 -14.69 -34.14 -21.55
N ILE A 124 -15.25 -32.97 -21.90
CA ILE A 124 -14.83 -31.66 -21.39
C ILE A 124 -15.65 -31.34 -20.12
N LEU A 125 -16.98 -31.48 -20.20
CA LEU A 125 -17.90 -31.23 -19.08
C LEU A 125 -17.65 -32.13 -17.86
N SER A 126 -17.05 -33.31 -18.03
CA SER A 126 -16.68 -34.23 -16.94
C SER A 126 -15.41 -33.83 -16.17
N ARG A 127 -14.59 -32.91 -16.71
CA ARG A 127 -13.37 -32.39 -16.06
C ARG A 127 -13.49 -30.93 -15.62
N VAL A 128 -14.66 -30.30 -15.82
CA VAL A 128 -14.95 -28.91 -15.45
C VAL A 128 -15.20 -28.80 -13.92
N PRO A 129 -14.44 -27.96 -13.18
CA PRO A 129 -14.75 -27.65 -11.79
C PRO A 129 -16.09 -26.91 -11.65
N ARG A 130 -16.83 -27.17 -10.56
CA ARG A 130 -18.13 -26.54 -10.26
C ARG A 130 -18.07 -25.02 -9.94
N SER A 131 -16.90 -24.39 -10.09
CA SER A 131 -16.60 -23.01 -9.68
C SER A 131 -16.36 -22.03 -10.84
N LEU A 132 -16.54 -22.45 -12.10
CA LEU A 132 -16.40 -21.60 -13.28
C LEU A 132 -17.49 -20.51 -13.36
N ASP A 133 -17.08 -19.30 -13.77
CA ASP A 133 -18.00 -18.18 -13.99
C ASP A 133 -18.95 -18.48 -15.16
N ALA A 134 -20.21 -18.01 -15.05
CA ALA A 134 -21.20 -18.10 -16.10
C ALA A 134 -20.69 -17.47 -17.43
N SER A 135 -19.88 -16.40 -17.34
CA SER A 135 -19.21 -15.78 -18.49
C SER A 135 -18.27 -16.74 -19.23
N GLU A 136 -17.52 -17.57 -18.50
CA GLU A 136 -16.56 -18.52 -19.06
C GLU A 136 -17.26 -19.77 -19.60
N MET A 137 -18.31 -20.24 -18.90
CA MET A 137 -19.18 -21.32 -19.39
C MET A 137 -19.95 -20.90 -20.66
N GLN A 138 -20.36 -19.63 -20.77
CA GLN A 138 -20.96 -19.06 -21.99
C GLN A 138 -19.95 -19.05 -23.15
N ARG A 139 -18.69 -18.62 -22.91
CA ARG A 139 -17.62 -18.62 -23.92
C ARG A 139 -17.27 -20.03 -24.39
N LEU A 140 -17.22 -21.02 -23.49
CA LEU A 140 -17.02 -22.42 -23.86
C LEU A 140 -18.13 -22.94 -24.78
N ARG A 141 -19.40 -22.60 -24.50
CA ARG A 141 -20.53 -22.95 -25.39
C ARG A 141 -20.43 -22.28 -26.76
N LEU A 142 -20.10 -20.99 -26.81
CA LEU A 142 -19.93 -20.23 -28.05
C LEU A 142 -18.77 -20.76 -28.92
N SER A 143 -17.64 -21.10 -28.29
CA SER A 143 -16.51 -21.78 -28.94
C SER A 143 -16.94 -23.11 -29.58
N THR A 144 -17.75 -23.91 -28.88
CA THR A 144 -18.29 -25.18 -29.42
C THR A 144 -19.37 -25.03 -30.50
N GLN A 145 -19.78 -23.79 -30.82
CA GLN A 145 -20.66 -23.46 -31.95
C GLN A 145 -19.88 -22.84 -33.14
N GLY A 146 -18.54 -22.77 -33.07
CA GLY A 146 -17.71 -22.11 -34.09
C GLY A 146 -17.80 -20.58 -34.05
N LEU A 147 -18.42 -20.01 -33.02
CA LEU A 147 -18.72 -18.59 -32.87
C LEU A 147 -17.93 -18.00 -31.68
N GLU A 148 -16.60 -18.08 -31.71
CA GLU A 148 -15.80 -17.30 -30.75
C GLU A 148 -16.03 -15.80 -30.95
N PRO A 149 -16.32 -15.03 -29.88
CA PRO A 149 -16.18 -13.59 -29.92
C PRO A 149 -14.71 -13.25 -30.19
N GLN A 150 -14.43 -12.63 -31.33
CA GLN A 150 -13.10 -12.15 -31.67
C GLN A 150 -12.56 -11.23 -30.56
N ASP A 151 -11.32 -11.45 -30.10
CA ASP A 151 -10.65 -10.49 -29.23
C ASP A 151 -10.46 -9.18 -30.02
N PRO A 152 -11.07 -8.04 -29.64
CA PRO A 152 -11.26 -6.92 -30.58
C PRO A 152 -10.02 -6.13 -31.01
N GLU A 153 -8.80 -6.50 -30.57
CA GLU A 153 -7.61 -5.65 -30.74
C GLU A 153 -6.81 -5.88 -32.04
N ASP A 154 -6.82 -7.05 -32.69
CA ASP A 154 -6.19 -7.18 -34.03
C ASP A 154 -6.62 -8.44 -34.85
N PRO A 155 -7.27 -8.29 -36.03
CA PRO A 155 -7.53 -9.39 -36.96
C PRO A 155 -6.27 -10.06 -37.54
N LYS A 156 -5.12 -9.38 -37.55
CA LYS A 156 -3.89 -9.87 -38.21
C LYS A 156 -3.18 -11.00 -37.46
N ALA A 157 -3.55 -11.27 -36.21
CA ALA A 157 -2.95 -12.36 -35.42
C ALA A 157 -3.38 -13.77 -35.87
N ALA A 158 -4.35 -13.90 -36.78
CA ALA A 158 -4.92 -15.18 -37.21
C ALA A 158 -4.16 -15.87 -38.36
N SER A 159 -3.16 -15.23 -38.99
CA SER A 159 -2.35 -15.89 -40.02
C SER A 159 -1.29 -16.81 -39.40
N GLN A 160 -1.01 -17.92 -40.09
CA GLN A 160 -0.04 -18.92 -39.61
C GLN A 160 1.39 -18.35 -39.54
N ASP A 161 1.72 -17.36 -40.39
CA ASP A 161 2.98 -16.61 -40.36
C ASP A 161 3.04 -15.63 -39.18
N GLY A 162 1.91 -14.98 -38.84
CA GLY A 162 1.81 -14.09 -37.68
C GLY A 162 1.95 -14.82 -36.35
N GLU A 163 1.46 -16.07 -36.29
CA GLU A 163 1.63 -17.00 -35.18
C GLU A 163 3.11 -17.38 -34.97
N ASP A 164 3.81 -17.79 -36.03
CA ASP A 164 5.22 -18.21 -35.99
C ASP A 164 6.16 -17.03 -35.68
N LEU A 165 5.97 -15.89 -36.34
CA LEU A 165 6.63 -14.62 -35.99
C LEU A 165 6.34 -14.21 -34.54
N GLY A 166 5.18 -14.60 -33.99
CA GLY A 166 4.83 -14.43 -32.59
C GLY A 166 5.55 -15.38 -31.63
N ASN A 167 5.95 -16.57 -32.06
CA ASN A 167 6.72 -17.52 -31.24
C ASN A 167 8.20 -17.12 -31.22
N LYS A 168 8.79 -16.88 -32.40
CA LYS A 168 10.18 -16.43 -32.57
C LYS A 168 10.50 -15.18 -31.74
N ARG A 169 9.59 -14.21 -31.68
CA ARG A 169 9.71 -13.00 -30.83
C ARG A 169 9.72 -13.27 -29.32
N ARG A 170 9.12 -14.37 -28.85
CA ARG A 170 9.12 -14.77 -27.43
C ARG A 170 10.35 -15.58 -27.08
N GLU A 171 10.76 -16.48 -27.96
CA GLU A 171 11.98 -17.27 -27.81
C GLU A 171 13.22 -16.35 -27.84
N TYR A 172 13.31 -15.40 -28.78
CA TYR A 172 14.33 -14.33 -28.78
C TYR A 172 14.35 -13.49 -27.48
N ALA A 173 13.18 -13.15 -26.92
CA ALA A 173 13.11 -12.38 -25.68
C ALA A 173 13.60 -13.17 -24.46
N LEU A 174 13.45 -14.50 -24.46
CA LEU A 174 14.03 -15.38 -23.44
C LEU A 174 15.53 -15.56 -23.63
N GLU A 175 15.98 -15.78 -24.86
CA GLU A 175 17.41 -15.86 -25.23
C GLU A 175 18.16 -14.61 -24.77
N GLN A 176 17.60 -13.40 -25.00
CA GLN A 176 18.21 -12.16 -24.53
C GLN A 176 18.42 -12.12 -23.01
N VAL A 177 17.50 -12.67 -22.21
CA VAL A 177 17.64 -12.69 -20.74
C VAL A 177 18.62 -13.76 -20.28
N GLN A 178 18.64 -14.93 -20.93
CA GLN A 178 19.65 -15.96 -20.71
C GLN A 178 21.06 -15.46 -21.08
N ASN A 179 21.17 -14.71 -22.17
CA ASN A 179 22.40 -14.07 -22.64
C ASN A 179 22.91 -12.94 -21.73
N LEU A 180 22.14 -12.49 -20.73
CA LEU A 180 22.69 -11.59 -19.70
C LEU A 180 23.76 -12.27 -18.82
N ARG A 181 23.83 -13.61 -18.81
CA ARG A 181 24.77 -14.43 -18.01
C ARG A 181 24.67 -14.25 -16.48
N LEU A 182 23.55 -13.74 -15.97
CA LEU A 182 23.37 -13.41 -14.54
C LEU A 182 23.10 -14.64 -13.65
N CYS A 183 22.80 -15.80 -14.23
CA CYS A 183 22.63 -17.07 -13.52
C CYS A 183 23.08 -18.24 -14.41
N PRO A 184 23.65 -19.32 -13.84
CA PRO A 184 23.87 -20.58 -14.55
C PRO A 184 22.54 -21.33 -14.71
N VAL A 185 21.73 -20.91 -15.68
CA VAL A 185 20.56 -21.68 -16.15
C VAL A 185 21.06 -23.00 -16.74
N PRO A 186 20.53 -24.18 -16.33
CA PRO A 186 20.92 -25.45 -16.92
C PRO A 186 20.70 -25.45 -18.44
N SER A 187 21.76 -25.73 -19.21
CA SER A 187 21.74 -25.70 -20.67
C SER A 187 20.91 -26.87 -21.22
N THR A 188 19.64 -26.59 -21.53
CA THR A 188 18.56 -27.50 -21.94
C THR A 188 18.17 -28.57 -20.90
N PRO A 189 16.87 -28.92 -20.77
CA PRO A 189 16.50 -30.17 -20.14
C PRO A 189 17.09 -31.34 -20.95
N PRO A 190 17.60 -32.41 -20.31
CA PRO A 190 18.16 -33.53 -21.04
C PRO A 190 17.09 -34.13 -21.96
N ARG A 191 17.39 -34.14 -23.27
CA ARG A 191 16.54 -34.74 -24.30
C ARG A 191 16.30 -36.20 -23.90
N PRO A 192 15.07 -36.63 -23.59
CA PRO A 192 14.86 -37.92 -22.93
C PRO A 192 15.36 -39.05 -23.83
N ALA A 193 16.22 -39.89 -23.26
CA ALA A 193 16.53 -41.20 -23.81
C ALA A 193 15.24 -42.06 -23.86
N THR A 194 15.28 -43.15 -24.62
CA THR A 194 14.11 -43.99 -24.92
C THR A 194 13.34 -44.42 -23.66
N PRO A 195 11.99 -44.35 -23.69
CA PRO A 195 11.20 -44.27 -22.47
C PRO A 195 10.99 -45.60 -21.74
N SER A 196 11.20 -45.59 -20.43
CA SER A 196 10.40 -46.38 -19.50
C SER A 196 9.20 -45.54 -19.06
N MET A 197 8.01 -45.91 -19.53
CA MET A 197 6.74 -45.45 -18.96
C MET A 197 6.59 -46.14 -17.57
N GLU A 198 5.87 -45.62 -16.57
CA GLU A 198 4.71 -44.73 -16.64
C GLU A 198 4.73 -43.55 -15.61
N ASP A 199 5.34 -43.71 -14.43
CA ASP A 199 5.04 -42.90 -13.22
C ASP A 199 5.30 -41.39 -13.30
N HIS A 200 6.48 -40.94 -13.76
CA HIS A 200 6.84 -39.51 -13.72
C HIS A 200 6.00 -38.62 -14.65
N SER A 201 5.22 -39.21 -15.56
CA SER A 201 4.39 -38.46 -16.52
C SER A 201 3.21 -37.74 -15.86
N HIS A 202 2.69 -38.24 -14.73
CA HIS A 202 1.40 -37.82 -14.22
C HIS A 202 1.39 -36.45 -13.50
N GLN A 203 2.46 -36.05 -12.81
CA GLN A 203 2.46 -34.75 -12.10
C GLN A 203 2.50 -33.55 -13.07
N HIS A 204 3.45 -33.52 -14.02
CA HIS A 204 3.55 -32.44 -15.01
C HIS A 204 2.27 -32.30 -15.85
N GLN A 205 1.54 -33.39 -16.10
CA GLN A 205 0.33 -33.37 -16.93
C GLN A 205 -0.86 -32.63 -16.26
N TYR A 206 -0.84 -32.41 -14.94
CA TYR A 206 -1.81 -31.57 -14.23
C TYR A 206 -1.41 -30.07 -14.15
N GLN A 207 -0.13 -29.70 -14.33
CA GLN A 207 0.33 -28.29 -14.32
C GLN A 207 -0.13 -27.47 -15.54
N HIS A 208 -0.60 -28.13 -16.60
CA HIS A 208 -0.94 -27.51 -17.88
C HIS A 208 -2.43 -27.64 -18.25
N ASP A 209 -3.33 -27.59 -17.25
CA ASP A 209 -4.77 -27.48 -17.50
C ASP A 209 -5.10 -26.19 -18.29
N PRO A 210 -5.61 -26.29 -19.54
CA PRO A 210 -5.95 -25.14 -20.37
C PRO A 210 -6.90 -24.12 -19.72
N VAL A 211 -7.72 -24.51 -18.75
CA VAL A 211 -8.59 -23.60 -17.99
C VAL A 211 -7.75 -22.59 -17.20
N HIS A 212 -6.62 -23.02 -16.64
CA HIS A 212 -5.77 -22.18 -15.80
C HIS A 212 -4.76 -21.32 -16.57
N TYR A 213 -4.53 -21.58 -17.87
CA TYR A 213 -3.61 -20.78 -18.71
C TYR A 213 -3.86 -19.27 -18.63
N LYS A 214 -5.13 -18.82 -18.74
CA LYS A 214 -5.48 -17.39 -18.73
C LYS A 214 -5.25 -16.75 -17.35
N ALA A 215 -5.44 -17.50 -16.27
CA ALA A 215 -5.13 -17.07 -14.91
C ALA A 215 -3.61 -16.96 -14.67
N ALA A 216 -2.83 -17.95 -15.12
CA ALA A 216 -1.37 -17.95 -15.05
C ALA A 216 -0.76 -16.79 -15.84
N ARG A 217 -1.22 -16.57 -17.09
CA ARG A 217 -0.84 -15.40 -17.91
C ARG A 217 -1.11 -14.08 -17.19
N LYS A 218 -2.26 -13.96 -16.51
CA LYS A 218 -2.62 -12.74 -15.76
C LYS A 218 -1.72 -12.53 -14.54
N LYS A 219 -1.46 -13.58 -13.73
CA LYS A 219 -0.52 -13.52 -12.60
C LYS A 219 0.86 -13.04 -13.04
N LEU A 220 1.43 -13.66 -14.09
CA LEU A 220 2.76 -13.33 -14.59
C LEU A 220 2.86 -11.93 -15.23
N ARG A 221 1.78 -11.45 -15.87
CA ARG A 221 1.72 -10.06 -16.33
C ARG A 221 1.92 -9.07 -15.18
N THR A 222 1.26 -9.30 -14.04
CA THR A 222 1.41 -8.43 -12.86
C THR A 222 2.78 -8.62 -12.20
N ALA A 223 3.30 -9.86 -12.11
CA ALA A 223 4.63 -10.12 -11.56
C ALA A 223 5.76 -9.40 -12.33
N VAL A 224 5.68 -9.35 -13.68
CA VAL A 224 6.64 -8.58 -14.49
C VAL A 224 6.56 -7.08 -14.23
N ILE A 225 5.35 -6.52 -14.02
CA ILE A 225 5.18 -5.09 -13.73
C ILE A 225 5.77 -4.73 -12.36
N GLU A 226 5.49 -5.53 -11.32
CA GLU A 226 6.06 -5.29 -9.98
C GLU A 226 7.59 -5.48 -9.98
N SER A 227 8.14 -6.51 -10.64
CA SER A 227 9.59 -6.67 -10.74
C SER A 227 10.27 -5.55 -11.55
N TYR A 228 9.65 -4.99 -12.59
CA TYR A 228 10.16 -3.81 -13.28
C TYR A 228 10.22 -2.59 -12.36
N ARG A 229 9.16 -2.37 -11.57
CA ARG A 229 9.09 -1.29 -10.57
C ARG A 229 10.16 -1.44 -9.48
N ALA A 230 10.46 -2.66 -9.02
CA ALA A 230 11.56 -2.92 -8.08
C ALA A 230 12.92 -2.49 -8.67
N LEU A 231 13.18 -2.85 -9.92
CA LEU A 231 14.41 -2.48 -10.63
C LEU A 231 14.51 -0.98 -10.89
N GLU A 232 13.43 -0.29 -11.27
CA GLU A 232 13.46 1.18 -11.40
C GLU A 232 13.77 1.87 -10.07
N ILE A 233 13.26 1.36 -8.95
CA ILE A 233 13.57 1.90 -7.61
C ILE A 233 15.04 1.68 -7.24
N LEU A 234 15.60 0.49 -7.49
CA LEU A 234 17.02 0.19 -7.25
C LEU A 234 17.95 1.00 -8.17
N ASN A 235 17.58 1.19 -9.43
CA ASN A 235 18.26 2.07 -10.39
C ASN A 235 18.22 3.54 -9.94
N ASN A 236 17.08 4.02 -9.45
CA ASN A 236 16.96 5.36 -8.90
C ASN A 236 17.81 5.54 -7.64
N TYR A 237 17.91 4.53 -6.76
CA TYR A 237 18.84 4.52 -5.62
C TYR A 237 20.30 4.67 -6.07
N ALA A 238 20.73 3.94 -7.10
CA ALA A 238 22.08 4.07 -7.66
C ALA A 238 22.34 5.47 -8.24
N ILE A 239 21.42 6.00 -9.04
CA ILE A 239 21.50 7.34 -9.64
C ILE A 239 21.58 8.43 -8.55
N LEU A 240 20.73 8.35 -7.52
CA LEU A 240 20.68 9.31 -6.42
C LEU A 240 21.98 9.30 -5.61
N ASN A 241 22.48 8.12 -5.20
CA ASN A 241 23.71 8.04 -4.41
C ASN A 241 24.95 8.44 -5.21
N ARG A 242 25.09 8.00 -6.47
CA ARG A 242 26.17 8.47 -7.36
C ARG A 242 26.15 9.99 -7.56
N THR A 243 24.96 10.59 -7.61
CA THR A 243 24.79 12.05 -7.68
C THR A 243 25.11 12.73 -6.34
N GLY A 244 24.78 12.10 -5.22
CA GLY A 244 25.12 12.53 -3.87
C GLY A 244 26.64 12.58 -3.65
N PHE A 245 27.35 11.49 -3.94
CA PHE A 245 28.81 11.42 -3.84
C PHE A 245 29.51 12.49 -4.70
N ASN A 246 29.06 12.68 -5.96
CA ASN A 246 29.55 13.77 -6.81
C ASN A 246 29.31 15.17 -6.21
N LYS A 247 28.14 15.39 -5.59
CA LYS A 247 27.77 16.69 -5.02
C LYS A 247 28.49 16.99 -3.70
N ILE A 248 28.73 15.99 -2.85
CA ILE A 248 29.42 16.19 -1.57
C ILE A 248 30.93 16.41 -1.77
N LEU A 249 31.57 15.68 -2.68
CA LEU A 249 32.97 15.90 -3.04
C LEU A 249 33.18 17.27 -3.72
N LYS A 250 32.34 17.65 -4.69
CA LYS A 250 32.41 19.00 -5.29
C LYS A 250 32.05 20.12 -4.32
N LYS A 251 31.37 19.82 -3.22
CA LYS A 251 31.18 20.75 -2.10
C LYS A 251 32.45 20.86 -1.26
N PHE A 252 33.09 19.73 -0.93
CA PHE A 252 34.36 19.69 -0.20
C PHE A 252 35.44 20.51 -0.93
N ASP A 253 35.76 20.17 -2.18
CA ASP A 253 36.72 20.89 -3.03
C ASP A 253 36.42 22.39 -3.10
N LYS A 254 35.15 22.78 -3.25
CA LYS A 254 34.75 24.19 -3.31
C LYS A 254 34.82 24.93 -1.96
N THR A 255 34.72 24.22 -0.84
CA THR A 255 34.73 24.83 0.50
C THR A 255 36.15 24.99 1.04
N LEU A 256 37.09 24.16 0.61
CA LEU A 256 38.49 24.14 1.08
C LEU A 256 39.49 24.53 -0.03
N GLU A 257 38.97 24.91 -1.21
CA GLU A 257 39.72 25.31 -2.42
C GLU A 257 40.72 24.25 -2.94
N THR A 258 40.45 22.97 -2.63
CA THR A 258 41.24 21.81 -3.08
C THR A 258 40.74 21.25 -4.43
N GLN A 259 41.47 20.29 -5.01
CA GLN A 259 41.15 19.64 -6.29
C GLN A 259 41.14 18.11 -6.19
N ILE A 260 40.58 17.56 -5.11
CA ILE A 260 40.69 16.14 -4.75
C ILE A 260 39.47 15.31 -5.21
N TRP A 261 38.32 15.93 -5.49
CA TRP A 261 37.07 15.27 -5.91
C TRP A 261 37.32 14.22 -6.99
N HIS A 262 38.01 14.58 -8.08
CA HIS A 262 38.18 13.70 -9.23
C HIS A 262 39.06 12.49 -8.90
N LEU A 263 40.18 12.72 -8.21
CA LEU A 263 41.11 11.66 -7.78
C LEU A 263 40.42 10.65 -6.87
N TYR A 264 39.70 11.11 -5.84
CA TYR A 264 38.97 10.22 -4.94
C TYR A 264 37.79 9.53 -5.65
N TYR A 265 37.07 10.24 -6.51
CA TYR A 265 35.95 9.66 -7.27
C TYR A 265 36.41 8.52 -8.19
N ASP A 266 37.47 8.72 -8.98
CA ASP A 266 37.98 7.70 -9.90
C ASP A 266 38.70 6.56 -9.15
N ALA A 267 39.35 6.86 -8.02
CA ALA A 267 40.05 5.87 -7.22
C ALA A 267 39.11 4.95 -6.39
N ARG A 268 38.00 5.47 -5.86
CA ARG A 268 37.07 4.75 -4.97
C ARG A 268 35.69 4.57 -5.61
N ILE A 269 34.95 5.65 -5.86
CA ILE A 269 33.51 5.61 -6.19
C ILE A 269 33.23 5.03 -7.59
N ALA A 270 34.05 5.35 -8.60
CA ALA A 270 33.88 4.86 -9.96
C ALA A 270 34.06 3.33 -10.08
N LYS A 271 34.75 2.71 -9.11
CA LYS A 271 34.98 1.26 -9.03
C LYS A 271 33.94 0.54 -8.17
N ALA A 272 33.15 1.26 -7.38
CA ALA A 272 32.06 0.68 -6.61
C ALA A 272 30.96 0.16 -7.57
N SER A 273 30.38 -0.99 -7.27
CA SER A 273 29.36 -1.64 -8.12
C SER A 273 28.15 -0.76 -8.40
N ILE A 274 27.74 0.10 -7.45
CA ILE A 274 26.67 1.09 -7.63
C ILE A 274 26.95 2.14 -8.73
N VAL A 275 28.19 2.21 -9.23
CA VAL A 275 28.59 3.02 -10.39
C VAL A 275 29.05 2.16 -11.58
N ALA A 276 29.71 1.04 -11.32
CA ALA A 276 30.32 0.18 -12.33
C ALA A 276 29.41 -0.93 -12.91
N SER A 277 28.35 -1.33 -12.19
CA SER A 277 27.43 -2.40 -12.63
C SER A 277 26.44 -1.88 -13.68
N ASP A 278 26.36 -2.55 -14.83
CA ASP A 278 25.33 -2.33 -15.84
C ASP A 278 24.13 -3.29 -15.67
N THR A 279 24.16 -4.13 -14.63
CA THR A 279 23.27 -5.27 -14.43
C THR A 279 21.81 -4.85 -14.26
N VAL A 280 21.49 -3.97 -13.29
CA VAL A 280 20.13 -3.46 -13.10
C VAL A 280 19.58 -2.74 -14.35
N PRO A 281 20.28 -1.79 -15.00
CA PRO A 281 19.86 -1.22 -16.28
C PRO A 281 19.56 -2.24 -17.38
N ARG A 282 20.37 -3.31 -17.49
CA ARG A 282 20.14 -4.39 -18.46
C ARG A 282 18.94 -5.26 -18.10
N MET A 283 18.72 -5.56 -16.82
CA MET A 283 17.52 -6.25 -16.34
C MET A 283 16.24 -5.44 -16.63
N ILE A 284 16.28 -4.10 -16.48
CA ILE A 284 15.16 -3.21 -16.85
C ILE A 284 14.83 -3.37 -18.34
N HIS A 285 15.79 -3.23 -19.24
CA HIS A 285 15.56 -3.39 -20.68
C HIS A 285 15.12 -4.80 -21.07
N ALA A 286 15.65 -5.84 -20.43
CA ALA A 286 15.20 -7.22 -20.64
C ALA A 286 13.73 -7.42 -20.25
N LEU A 287 13.26 -6.80 -19.16
CA LEU A 287 11.84 -6.80 -18.81
C LEU A 287 10.97 -5.98 -19.78
N GLU A 288 11.48 -4.88 -20.36
CA GLU A 288 10.76 -4.16 -21.43
C GLU A 288 10.55 -5.06 -22.66
N GLU A 289 11.55 -5.87 -23.04
CA GLU A 289 11.47 -6.80 -24.17
C GLU A 289 10.62 -8.04 -23.89
N ILE A 290 10.73 -8.64 -22.70
CA ILE A 290 9.81 -9.68 -22.23
C ILE A 290 8.38 -9.17 -22.31
N PHE A 291 8.09 -8.00 -21.71
CA PHE A 291 6.72 -7.51 -21.62
C PHE A 291 6.13 -7.16 -22.99
N ALA A 292 6.93 -6.54 -23.85
CA ALA A 292 6.55 -6.29 -25.23
C ALA A 292 6.19 -7.58 -25.96
N ASN A 293 7.04 -8.61 -25.92
CA ASN A 293 6.86 -9.81 -26.75
C ASN A 293 5.84 -10.81 -26.16
N TYR A 294 5.73 -10.94 -24.84
CA TYR A 294 4.74 -11.83 -24.20
C TYR A 294 3.34 -11.21 -24.11
N PHE A 295 3.24 -9.93 -23.73
CA PHE A 295 1.99 -9.32 -23.33
C PHE A 295 1.46 -8.25 -24.30
N GLU A 296 2.33 -7.48 -24.97
CA GLU A 296 1.94 -6.40 -25.89
C GLU A 296 2.28 -6.69 -27.38
N HIS A 297 2.40 -7.97 -27.74
CA HIS A 297 2.49 -8.45 -29.14
C HIS A 297 3.65 -7.84 -29.96
N GLY A 298 4.73 -7.42 -29.31
CA GLY A 298 5.92 -6.77 -29.87
C GLY A 298 5.91 -5.24 -29.80
N ASN A 299 4.84 -4.62 -29.31
CA ASN A 299 4.73 -3.15 -29.24
C ASN A 299 5.56 -2.58 -28.07
N ARG A 300 6.86 -2.36 -28.31
CA ARG A 300 7.81 -1.79 -27.34
C ARG A 300 7.41 -0.40 -26.80
N LYS A 301 6.57 0.36 -27.52
CA LYS A 301 6.07 1.64 -27.00
C LYS A 301 4.99 1.40 -25.94
N ARG A 302 3.88 0.74 -26.31
CA ARG A 302 2.77 0.39 -25.40
C ARG A 302 3.26 -0.39 -24.18
N ALA A 303 4.26 -1.27 -24.35
CA ALA A 303 4.92 -1.96 -23.25
C ALA A 303 5.56 -1.01 -22.22
N ARG A 304 6.41 -0.07 -22.66
CA ARG A 304 7.07 0.90 -21.76
C ARG A 304 6.08 1.89 -21.16
N ASP A 305 5.11 2.35 -21.94
CA ASP A 305 4.05 3.25 -21.47
C ASP A 305 3.26 2.59 -20.32
N LEU A 306 2.94 1.28 -20.42
CA LEU A 306 2.25 0.51 -19.38
C LEU A 306 3.12 0.20 -18.15
N LEU A 307 4.37 -0.24 -18.36
CA LEU A 307 5.31 -0.53 -17.27
C LEU A 307 5.58 0.72 -16.43
N ARG A 308 5.85 1.85 -17.10
CA ARG A 308 6.17 3.13 -16.44
C ARG A 308 4.94 3.86 -15.91
N ALA A 309 3.73 3.63 -16.45
CA ALA A 309 2.51 4.13 -15.80
C ALA A 309 2.34 3.53 -14.40
N GLY A 310 2.62 2.24 -14.22
CA GLY A 310 2.58 1.57 -12.91
C GLY A 310 3.62 2.09 -11.90
N ALA A 311 4.77 2.57 -12.38
CA ALA A 311 5.81 3.18 -11.54
C ALA A 311 5.56 4.67 -11.28
N ALA A 312 5.20 5.45 -12.30
CA ALA A 312 4.96 6.90 -12.20
C ALA A 312 3.82 7.23 -11.25
N HIS A 313 2.71 6.46 -11.27
CA HIS A 313 1.57 6.62 -10.35
C HIS A 313 1.92 6.32 -8.87
N ALA A 314 3.14 5.80 -8.61
CA ALA A 314 3.67 5.58 -7.27
C ALA A 314 4.87 6.47 -6.90
N LEU A 315 5.42 7.23 -7.84
CA LEU A 315 6.65 8.02 -7.67
C LEU A 315 6.45 9.53 -7.92
N MET A 316 5.44 9.93 -8.67
CA MET A 316 5.17 11.34 -8.98
C MET A 316 4.43 12.06 -7.83
N PRO A 317 4.69 13.35 -7.59
CA PRO A 317 3.66 14.24 -7.06
C PRO A 317 2.49 14.28 -8.06
N HIS A 318 1.27 14.07 -7.59
CA HIS A 318 0.08 14.23 -8.43
C HIS A 318 -0.14 15.72 -8.74
N ASP A 319 -0.15 16.08 -10.03
CA ASP A 319 -0.51 17.42 -10.47
C ASP A 319 -1.98 17.73 -10.13
N CYS A 320 -2.25 18.91 -9.56
CA CYS A 320 -3.55 19.29 -9.00
C CYS A 320 -4.62 19.63 -10.08
N GLY A 321 -4.83 18.76 -11.06
CA GLY A 321 -5.78 18.96 -12.16
C GLY A 321 -7.26 18.74 -11.80
N HIS A 322 -7.55 18.10 -10.66
CA HIS A 322 -8.90 17.63 -10.27
C HIS A 322 -9.83 18.72 -9.70
N SER A 323 -9.81 19.93 -10.27
CA SER A 323 -10.67 21.06 -9.86
C SER A 323 -12.16 20.73 -9.91
N ALA A 324 -12.60 19.91 -10.87
CA ALA A 324 -13.98 19.43 -10.97
C ALA A 324 -14.38 18.55 -9.76
N SER A 325 -13.55 17.60 -9.34
CA SER A 325 -13.81 16.74 -8.18
C SER A 325 -13.90 17.54 -6.88
N THR A 326 -13.01 18.52 -6.69
CA THR A 326 -13.05 19.46 -5.55
C THR A 326 -14.34 20.27 -5.55
N PHE A 327 -14.76 20.80 -6.71
CA PHE A 327 -15.98 21.59 -6.85
C PHE A 327 -17.25 20.76 -6.61
N ILE A 328 -17.34 19.56 -7.20
CA ILE A 328 -18.46 18.62 -7.02
C ILE A 328 -18.58 18.21 -5.54
N THR A 329 -17.46 17.88 -4.90
CA THR A 329 -17.40 17.61 -3.45
C THR A 329 -17.90 18.80 -2.63
N GLY A 330 -17.40 20.00 -2.89
CA GLY A 330 -17.82 21.22 -2.19
C GLY A 330 -19.30 21.54 -2.37
N LEU A 331 -19.83 21.33 -3.58
CA LEU A 331 -21.25 21.49 -3.89
C LEU A 331 -22.12 20.49 -3.11
N TYR A 332 -21.77 19.21 -3.09
CA TYR A 332 -22.49 18.21 -2.31
C TYR A 332 -22.47 18.53 -0.81
N LEU A 333 -21.32 18.89 -0.24
CA LEU A 333 -21.19 19.23 1.18
C LEU A 333 -21.96 20.50 1.54
N GLY A 334 -21.92 21.54 0.70
CA GLY A 334 -22.66 22.79 0.91
C GLY A 334 -24.18 22.58 0.89
N VAL A 335 -24.69 21.86 -0.10
CA VAL A 335 -26.13 21.55 -0.19
C VAL A 335 -26.56 20.58 0.92
N ALA A 336 -25.72 19.61 1.29
CA ALA A 336 -25.97 18.72 2.43
C ALA A 336 -26.13 19.50 3.75
N LEU A 337 -25.27 20.50 4.00
CA LEU A 337 -25.36 21.34 5.19
C LEU A 337 -26.70 22.10 5.24
N CYS A 338 -27.11 22.76 4.15
CA CYS A 338 -28.39 23.46 4.07
C CYS A 338 -29.59 22.53 4.31
N LEU A 339 -29.63 21.38 3.65
CA LEU A 339 -30.70 20.38 3.81
C LEU A 339 -30.74 19.79 5.22
N THR A 340 -29.58 19.62 5.87
CA THR A 340 -29.50 19.15 7.26
C THR A 340 -30.04 20.18 8.25
N VAL A 341 -29.73 21.46 8.04
CA VAL A 341 -30.24 22.56 8.87
C VAL A 341 -31.76 22.70 8.73
N GLU A 342 -32.30 22.65 7.51
CA GLU A 342 -33.75 22.70 7.28
C GLU A 342 -34.48 21.46 7.81
N GLY A 343 -33.91 20.26 7.61
CA GLY A 343 -34.46 19.04 8.20
C GLY A 343 -34.47 19.07 9.73
N LEU A 344 -33.44 19.63 10.37
CA LEU A 344 -33.36 19.77 11.83
C LEU A 344 -34.37 20.80 12.36
N GLN A 345 -34.50 21.95 11.69
CA GLN A 345 -35.58 22.91 12.00
C GLN A 345 -36.96 22.26 11.83
N GLY A 346 -37.15 21.45 10.79
CA GLY A 346 -38.34 20.63 10.57
C GLY A 346 -38.65 19.68 11.72
N ALA A 347 -37.64 18.95 12.20
CA ALA A 347 -37.77 17.98 13.29
C ALA A 347 -38.14 18.64 14.64
N MET A 348 -37.83 19.92 14.81
CA MET A 348 -38.17 20.70 16.00
C MET A 348 -39.55 21.38 15.95
N LYS A 349 -40.26 21.34 14.81
CA LYS A 349 -41.62 21.89 14.69
C LYS A 349 -42.64 20.95 15.33
N SER A 350 -43.44 21.46 16.26
CA SER A 350 -44.46 20.67 16.98
C SER A 350 -45.50 20.03 16.06
N SER A 351 -45.79 20.62 14.91
CA SER A 351 -46.64 20.04 13.86
C SER A 351 -46.04 18.76 13.26
N THR A 352 -44.74 18.79 12.89
CA THR A 352 -44.00 17.62 12.41
C THR A 352 -43.93 16.54 13.48
N GLN A 353 -43.69 16.92 14.74
CA GLN A 353 -43.63 15.98 15.87
C GLN A 353 -44.99 15.30 16.16
N ALA A 354 -46.10 15.99 15.91
CA ALA A 354 -47.44 15.39 15.99
C ALA A 354 -47.75 14.44 14.82
N GLN A 355 -47.20 14.71 13.63
CA GLN A 355 -47.33 13.85 12.44
C GLN A 355 -46.41 12.63 12.48
N ILE A 356 -45.32 12.67 13.25
CA ILE A 356 -44.33 11.59 13.39
C ILE A 356 -44.18 11.25 14.88
N PRO A 357 -45.07 10.43 15.49
CA PRO A 357 -45.06 10.15 16.93
C PRO A 357 -43.74 9.56 17.46
N LEU A 358 -42.99 8.85 16.61
CA LEU A 358 -41.68 8.28 16.90
C LEU A 358 -40.51 9.07 16.28
N TRP A 359 -40.66 10.40 16.15
CA TRP A 359 -39.58 11.27 15.66
C TRP A 359 -38.24 11.10 16.42
N PRO A 360 -38.17 10.84 17.75
CA PRO A 360 -36.89 10.64 18.43
C PRO A 360 -36.18 9.35 17.99
N GLN A 361 -36.94 8.27 17.76
CA GLN A 361 -36.43 7.00 17.21
C GLN A 361 -35.96 7.19 15.77
N LEU A 362 -36.69 7.97 14.97
CA LEU A 362 -36.28 8.31 13.60
C LEU A 362 -34.97 9.11 13.59
N LEU A 363 -34.77 10.04 14.53
CA LEU A 363 -33.47 10.71 14.72
C LEU A 363 -32.34 9.73 15.08
N VAL A 364 -32.58 8.72 15.93
CA VAL A 364 -31.57 7.68 16.23
C VAL A 364 -31.22 6.85 14.98
N VAL A 365 -32.20 6.55 14.12
CA VAL A 365 -31.93 5.90 12.82
C VAL A 365 -31.06 6.81 11.94
N TYR A 366 -31.38 8.10 11.81
CA TYR A 366 -30.52 9.03 11.06
C TYR A 366 -29.11 9.16 11.66
N SER A 367 -28.95 9.21 12.99
CA SER A 367 -27.65 9.18 13.66
C SER A 367 -26.84 7.93 13.34
N ALA A 368 -27.49 6.77 13.23
CA ALA A 368 -26.86 5.50 12.86
C ALA A 368 -26.37 5.47 11.39
N LEU A 369 -27.08 6.12 10.47
CA LEU A 369 -26.68 6.26 9.05
C LEU A 369 -25.66 7.40 8.83
N PHE A 370 -25.70 8.43 9.66
CA PHE A 370 -24.80 9.58 9.60
C PHE A 370 -23.36 9.22 9.97
N LEU A 371 -23.15 8.48 11.08
CA LEU A 371 -21.79 8.21 11.58
C LEU A 371 -20.88 7.49 10.57
N PRO A 372 -21.27 6.40 9.86
CA PRO A 372 -20.42 5.78 8.84
C PRO A 372 -20.15 6.69 7.64
N THR A 373 -21.10 7.58 7.32
CA THR A 373 -21.00 8.54 6.22
C THR A 373 -20.00 9.67 6.55
N LEU A 374 -20.08 10.21 7.77
CA LEU A 374 -19.11 11.17 8.29
C LEU A 374 -17.72 10.52 8.47
N PHE A 375 -17.67 9.27 8.94
CA PHE A 375 -16.41 8.54 9.10
C PHE A 375 -15.70 8.33 7.77
N ALA A 376 -16.44 8.03 6.69
CA ALA A 376 -15.88 7.96 5.34
C ALA A 376 -15.35 9.33 4.86
N LEU A 377 -16.01 10.44 5.16
CA LEU A 377 -15.44 11.78 4.89
C LEU A 377 -14.14 12.01 5.67
N LEU A 378 -14.10 11.65 6.95
CA LEU A 378 -12.91 11.77 7.79
C LEU A 378 -11.74 10.90 7.29
N PHE A 379 -12.01 9.70 6.77
CA PHE A 379 -11.00 8.84 6.13
C PHE A 379 -10.33 9.52 4.92
N GLY A 380 -11.05 10.37 4.19
CA GLY A 380 -10.49 11.22 3.13
C GLY A 380 -9.38 12.17 3.64
N LEU A 381 -9.48 12.63 4.90
CA LEU A 381 -8.43 13.43 5.53
C LEU A 381 -7.21 12.58 5.92
N ASN A 382 -7.40 11.31 6.30
CA ASN A 382 -6.28 10.38 6.46
C ASN A 382 -5.53 10.21 5.13
N LEU A 383 -6.26 9.98 4.03
CA LEU A 383 -5.70 9.83 2.67
C LEU A 383 -4.90 11.07 2.23
N ILE A 384 -5.41 12.29 2.47
CA ILE A 384 -4.67 13.54 2.19
C ILE A 384 -3.38 13.61 3.02
N ALA A 385 -3.44 13.37 4.32
CA ALA A 385 -2.26 13.47 5.20
C ALA A 385 -1.18 12.45 4.82
N TRP A 386 -1.56 11.19 4.55
CA TRP A 386 -0.64 10.15 4.09
C TRP A 386 0.02 10.50 2.74
N GLN A 387 -0.71 11.15 1.81
CA GLN A 387 -0.13 11.65 0.56
C GLN A 387 0.91 12.76 0.81
N HIS A 388 0.65 13.69 1.74
CA HIS A 388 1.61 14.74 2.08
C HIS A 388 2.92 14.17 2.65
N VAL A 389 2.83 13.23 3.59
CA VAL A 389 4.01 12.57 4.21
C VAL A 389 4.54 11.36 3.43
N ARG A 390 4.08 11.17 2.18
CA ARG A 390 4.55 10.16 1.22
C ARG A 390 4.42 8.69 1.65
N ILE A 391 3.52 8.38 2.58
CA ILE A 391 3.19 6.99 2.94
C ILE A 391 2.59 6.27 1.72
N ASN A 392 3.09 5.08 1.41
CA ASN A 392 2.72 4.31 0.23
C ASN A 392 1.38 3.56 0.41
N VAL A 393 0.29 4.32 0.51
CA VAL A 393 -1.11 3.85 0.68
C VAL A 393 -1.48 2.77 -0.35
N VAL A 394 -1.04 2.93 -1.61
CA VAL A 394 -1.31 2.01 -2.72
C VAL A 394 -0.71 0.63 -2.47
N PHE A 395 0.51 0.57 -1.92
CA PHE A 395 1.15 -0.69 -1.54
C PHE A 395 0.50 -1.32 -0.31
N ILE A 396 0.33 -0.55 0.78
CA ILE A 396 -0.11 -1.09 2.09
C ILE A 396 -1.55 -1.64 2.04
N PHE A 397 -2.47 -0.96 1.35
CA PHE A 397 -3.81 -1.48 1.09
C PHE A 397 -3.90 -2.38 -0.15
N GLU A 398 -2.76 -2.62 -0.82
CA GLU A 398 -2.62 -3.49 -1.98
C GLU A 398 -3.59 -3.13 -3.13
N PHE A 399 -3.77 -1.83 -3.38
CA PHE A 399 -4.55 -1.32 -4.51
C PHE A 399 -3.86 -1.69 -5.85
N ASP A 400 -4.62 -1.58 -6.94
CA ASP A 400 -4.06 -1.57 -8.29
C ASP A 400 -3.57 -0.15 -8.60
N ALA A 401 -2.26 0.02 -8.82
CA ALA A 401 -1.65 1.32 -9.09
C ALA A 401 -2.21 2.00 -10.35
N ALA A 402 -2.74 1.26 -11.33
CA ALA A 402 -3.35 1.83 -12.52
C ALA A 402 -4.82 2.28 -12.32
N ASN A 403 -5.40 2.02 -11.13
CA ASN A 403 -6.78 2.33 -10.76
C ASN A 403 -6.86 2.95 -9.35
N ALA A 404 -5.75 3.41 -8.79
CA ALA A 404 -5.69 4.01 -7.46
C ALA A 404 -6.41 5.36 -7.47
N LEU A 405 -7.28 5.57 -6.49
CA LEU A 405 -8.21 6.69 -6.49
C LEU A 405 -7.61 7.83 -5.65
N GLU A 406 -7.42 9.00 -6.27
CA GLU A 406 -6.78 10.13 -5.59
C GLU A 406 -7.59 10.64 -4.40
N PRO A 407 -6.98 11.17 -3.32
CA PRO A 407 -7.73 11.62 -2.15
C PRO A 407 -8.78 12.70 -2.48
N VAL A 408 -8.53 13.57 -3.46
CA VAL A 408 -9.50 14.58 -3.94
C VAL A 408 -10.71 13.95 -4.61
N GLN A 409 -10.50 12.94 -5.46
CA GLN A 409 -11.57 12.16 -6.10
C GLN A 409 -12.34 11.31 -5.07
N TYR A 410 -11.66 10.85 -4.01
CA TYR A 410 -12.24 9.96 -2.99
C TYR A 410 -13.42 10.60 -2.28
N PHE A 411 -13.36 11.92 -2.00
CA PHE A 411 -14.45 12.63 -1.32
C PHE A 411 -15.78 12.64 -2.08
N GLU A 412 -15.80 12.49 -3.41
CA GLU A 412 -17.04 12.54 -4.20
C GLU A 412 -18.08 11.50 -3.74
N ILE A 413 -17.65 10.28 -3.40
CA ILE A 413 -18.53 9.19 -2.98
C ILE A 413 -19.18 9.46 -1.60
N PRO A 414 -18.44 9.67 -0.50
CA PRO A 414 -19.02 9.95 0.79
C PRO A 414 -19.69 11.34 0.87
N ALA A 415 -19.25 12.34 0.09
CA ALA A 415 -19.96 13.62 -0.01
C ALA A 415 -21.32 13.46 -0.71
N PHE A 416 -21.40 12.67 -1.78
CA PHE A 416 -22.68 12.31 -2.41
C PHE A 416 -23.58 11.52 -1.45
N PHE A 417 -23.03 10.57 -0.68
CA PHE A 417 -23.80 9.85 0.34
C PHE A 417 -24.32 10.77 1.45
N LEU A 418 -23.54 11.76 1.90
CA LEU A 418 -23.99 12.75 2.87
C LEU A 418 -25.08 13.65 2.27
N PHE A 419 -24.89 14.16 1.06
CA PHE A 419 -25.92 14.92 0.33
C PHE A 419 -27.24 14.14 0.24
N LEU A 420 -27.19 12.86 -0.15
CA LEU A 420 -28.38 12.01 -0.22
C LEU A 420 -29.00 11.76 1.17
N LEU A 421 -28.19 11.64 2.23
CA LEU A 421 -28.68 11.46 3.60
C LEU A 421 -29.41 12.70 4.08
N SER A 422 -28.82 13.88 3.86
CA SER A 422 -29.38 15.18 4.18
C SER A 422 -30.66 15.46 3.36
N LEU A 423 -30.72 15.03 2.10
CA LEU A 423 -31.93 15.12 1.29
C LEU A 423 -33.05 14.22 1.82
N CYS A 424 -32.74 12.97 2.17
CA CYS A 424 -33.68 12.07 2.83
C CYS A 424 -34.16 12.62 4.19
N PHE A 425 -33.25 13.21 4.97
CA PHE A 425 -33.55 13.83 6.28
C PHE A 425 -34.44 15.07 6.14
N PHE A 426 -34.13 15.94 5.17
CA PHE A 426 -34.98 17.07 4.80
C PHE A 426 -36.38 16.60 4.44
N PHE A 427 -36.53 15.58 3.57
CA PHE A 427 -37.84 15.08 3.21
C PHE A 427 -38.59 14.55 4.43
N SER A 428 -37.99 13.67 5.26
CA SER A 428 -38.61 13.16 6.49
C SER A 428 -39.23 14.25 7.38
N PHE A 429 -38.54 15.36 7.61
CA PHE A 429 -38.89 16.31 8.68
C PHE A 429 -39.36 17.70 8.22
N ALA A 430 -39.10 18.10 6.98
CA ALA A 430 -39.41 19.43 6.45
C ALA A 430 -40.09 19.41 5.07
N GLY A 431 -39.76 18.44 4.20
CA GLY A 431 -40.26 18.36 2.82
C GLY A 431 -41.60 17.64 2.65
N ASN A 432 -42.12 16.94 3.67
CA ASN A 432 -43.41 16.26 3.60
C ASN A 432 -44.58 17.25 3.82
N ALA A 433 -45.14 17.77 2.72
CA ALA A 433 -46.47 18.37 2.75
C ALA A 433 -47.55 17.25 2.78
N PRO A 434 -48.51 17.24 3.73
CA PRO A 434 -49.39 16.08 3.97
C PRO A 434 -50.22 15.58 2.78
N GLU A 435 -50.45 16.42 1.78
CA GLU A 435 -51.31 16.13 0.62
C GLU A 435 -50.53 15.72 -0.64
N ALA A 436 -49.19 15.76 -0.61
CA ALA A 436 -48.36 15.77 -1.83
C ALA A 436 -47.29 14.67 -1.96
N THR A 437 -47.03 13.86 -0.92
CA THR A 437 -45.89 12.92 -0.91
C THR A 437 -46.27 11.44 -1.08
N LEU A 438 -45.67 10.81 -2.09
CA LEU A 438 -45.82 9.38 -2.42
C LEU A 438 -45.24 8.40 -1.39
N LEU A 439 -44.48 8.89 -0.40
CA LEU A 439 -43.74 8.07 0.57
C LEU A 439 -43.91 8.63 1.99
N ALA A 440 -44.11 7.75 2.97
CA ALA A 440 -44.25 8.15 4.37
C ALA A 440 -42.93 8.72 4.94
N PRO A 441 -42.99 9.65 5.93
CA PRO A 441 -41.80 10.28 6.52
C PRO A 441 -40.72 9.31 7.01
N THR A 442 -41.13 8.14 7.49
CA THR A 442 -40.26 7.10 8.04
C THR A 442 -39.57 6.23 6.98
N MET A 443 -39.92 6.35 5.69
CA MET A 443 -39.39 5.48 4.63
C MET A 443 -38.08 6.00 4.00
N TRP A 444 -37.78 7.29 4.10
CA TRP A 444 -36.59 7.91 3.51
C TRP A 444 -35.23 7.31 3.97
N PRO A 445 -35.03 6.86 5.23
CA PRO A 445 -33.84 6.10 5.62
C PRO A 445 -33.60 4.81 4.81
N TYR A 446 -34.68 4.14 4.42
CA TYR A 446 -34.62 2.88 3.64
C TYR A 446 -34.31 3.18 2.17
N VAL A 447 -34.83 4.28 1.62
CA VAL A 447 -34.45 4.80 0.29
C VAL A 447 -32.95 5.11 0.24
N TRP A 448 -32.42 5.77 1.29
CA TRP A 448 -30.98 6.02 1.41
C TRP A 448 -30.16 4.74 1.42
N LEU A 449 -30.47 3.79 2.32
CA LEU A 449 -29.75 2.50 2.41
C LEU A 449 -29.79 1.74 1.09
N GLY A 450 -30.97 1.66 0.44
CA GLY A 450 -31.13 0.99 -0.85
C GLY A 450 -30.30 1.61 -1.96
N THR A 451 -30.21 2.95 -1.99
CA THR A 451 -29.43 3.68 -2.98
C THR A 451 -27.93 3.57 -2.73
N VAL A 452 -27.48 3.68 -1.47
CA VAL A 452 -26.06 3.49 -1.10
C VAL A 452 -25.60 2.07 -1.40
N PHE A 453 -26.36 1.06 -0.98
CA PHE A 453 -26.06 -0.34 -1.31
C PHE A 453 -26.04 -0.58 -2.82
N GLY A 454 -27.09 -0.12 -3.52
CA GLY A 454 -27.20 -0.23 -4.98
C GLY A 454 -26.03 0.42 -5.72
N LEU A 455 -25.59 1.60 -5.29
CA LEU A 455 -24.43 2.30 -5.87
C LEU A 455 -23.14 1.54 -5.59
N LEU A 456 -22.90 1.08 -4.35
CA LEU A 456 -21.69 0.34 -3.98
C LEU A 456 -21.53 -0.96 -4.79
N VAL A 457 -22.59 -1.75 -4.95
CA VAL A 457 -22.54 -3.00 -5.74
C VAL A 457 -22.64 -2.80 -7.26
N ASN A 458 -22.94 -1.59 -7.73
CA ASN A 458 -23.20 -1.31 -9.15
C ASN A 458 -22.02 -1.71 -10.05
N PRO A 459 -22.21 -2.64 -11.02
CA PRO A 459 -21.16 -3.08 -11.94
C PRO A 459 -20.92 -2.12 -13.13
N LEU A 460 -21.73 -1.09 -13.32
CA LEU A 460 -21.60 -0.09 -14.38
C LEU A 460 -20.44 0.91 -14.09
N PRO A 461 -19.82 1.51 -15.12
CA PRO A 461 -18.67 2.42 -15.00
C PRO A 461 -19.00 3.82 -14.43
N ILE A 462 -20.08 3.95 -13.66
CA ILE A 462 -20.43 5.15 -12.89
C ILE A 462 -19.47 5.27 -11.69
N MET A 463 -19.18 6.49 -11.19
CA MET A 463 -18.46 6.83 -9.93
C MET A 463 -17.41 5.80 -9.45
N TYR A 464 -16.29 5.69 -10.15
CA TYR A 464 -15.10 4.93 -9.71
C TYR A 464 -15.34 3.42 -9.42
N LYS A 465 -15.96 2.73 -10.38
CA LYS A 465 -16.20 1.28 -10.40
C LYS A 465 -15.07 0.39 -9.85
N SER A 466 -13.81 0.66 -10.18
CA SER A 466 -12.66 -0.15 -9.74
C SER A 466 -12.53 -0.17 -8.21
N SER A 467 -12.59 1.00 -7.58
CA SER A 467 -12.42 1.15 -6.12
C SER A 467 -13.65 0.72 -5.34
N ARG A 468 -14.87 0.91 -5.88
CA ARG A 468 -16.07 0.31 -5.27
C ARG A 468 -16.01 -1.21 -5.27
N ARG A 469 -15.55 -1.82 -6.38
CA ARG A 469 -15.34 -3.27 -6.48
C ARG A 469 -14.28 -3.76 -5.49
N TRP A 470 -13.19 -3.00 -5.29
CA TRP A 470 -12.18 -3.28 -4.27
C TRP A 470 -12.78 -3.24 -2.86
N PHE A 471 -13.58 -2.20 -2.55
CA PHE A 471 -14.22 -2.04 -1.25
C PHE A 471 -15.21 -3.18 -0.96
N VAL A 472 -16.13 -3.46 -1.87
CA VAL A 472 -17.10 -4.57 -1.74
C VAL A 472 -16.39 -5.92 -1.59
N ARG A 473 -15.31 -6.18 -2.33
CA ARG A 473 -14.50 -7.40 -2.19
C ARG A 473 -13.83 -7.49 -0.81
N THR A 474 -13.30 -6.38 -0.30
CA THR A 474 -12.66 -6.33 1.02
C THR A 474 -13.70 -6.55 2.12
N CYS A 475 -14.84 -5.84 2.08
CA CYS A 475 -15.95 -6.08 3.01
C CYS A 475 -16.43 -7.54 2.98
N ALA A 476 -16.56 -8.16 1.80
CA ALA A 476 -16.92 -9.58 1.69
C ALA A 476 -15.88 -10.52 2.35
N ARG A 477 -14.58 -10.23 2.23
CA ARG A 477 -13.51 -10.97 2.92
C ARG A 477 -13.59 -10.80 4.44
N VAL A 478 -13.81 -9.57 4.92
CA VAL A 478 -14.00 -9.29 6.37
C VAL A 478 -15.23 -10.02 6.93
N LEU A 479 -16.37 -9.94 6.23
CA LEU A 479 -17.61 -10.64 6.60
C LEU A 479 -17.46 -12.17 6.56
N SER A 480 -16.51 -12.71 5.79
CA SER A 480 -16.18 -14.14 5.80
C SER A 480 -15.38 -14.60 7.03
N GLY A 481 -14.96 -13.70 7.91
CA GLY A 481 -14.19 -14.03 9.13
C GLY A 481 -12.80 -14.65 8.88
N GLY A 482 -12.28 -14.58 7.65
CA GLY A 482 -11.06 -15.29 7.25
C GLY A 482 -11.28 -16.72 6.74
N LEU A 483 -12.52 -17.12 6.44
CA LEU A 483 -12.80 -18.41 5.78
C LEU A 483 -12.39 -18.42 4.30
N VAL A 484 -12.26 -17.26 3.65
CA VAL A 484 -11.98 -17.14 2.21
C VAL A 484 -10.57 -16.60 1.94
N GLY A 485 -9.59 -17.49 2.07
CA GLY A 485 -8.16 -17.22 1.86
C GLY A 485 -7.45 -16.68 3.10
N SER A 486 -6.16 -16.39 2.97
CA SER A 486 -5.35 -15.72 4.01
C SER A 486 -5.88 -14.32 4.31
N VAL A 487 -5.67 -13.84 5.54
CA VAL A 487 -6.08 -12.50 6.00
C VAL A 487 -4.96 -11.49 5.73
N GLU A 488 -5.23 -10.53 4.85
CA GLU A 488 -4.31 -9.47 4.38
C GLU A 488 -4.43 -8.21 5.25
N PHE A 489 -3.53 -7.22 5.06
CA PHE A 489 -3.56 -5.96 5.82
C PHE A 489 -4.91 -5.26 5.75
N ARG A 490 -5.43 -5.08 4.53
CA ARG A 490 -6.73 -4.43 4.28
C ARG A 490 -7.90 -5.09 5.01
N ASP A 491 -7.88 -6.41 5.22
CA ASP A 491 -9.01 -7.12 5.81
C ASP A 491 -9.07 -6.88 7.33
N PHE A 492 -7.92 -6.88 8.00
CA PHE A 492 -7.92 -6.60 9.43
C PHE A 492 -8.06 -5.10 9.71
N PHE A 493 -7.49 -4.22 8.87
CA PHE A 493 -7.70 -2.78 8.95
C PHE A 493 -9.19 -2.42 8.80
N ILE A 494 -9.85 -2.83 7.71
CA ILE A 494 -11.28 -2.53 7.50
C ILE A 494 -12.15 -3.19 8.58
N GLY A 495 -11.79 -4.36 9.09
CA GLY A 495 -12.49 -4.95 10.23
C GLY A 495 -12.33 -4.14 11.53
N ASP A 496 -11.20 -3.47 11.74
CA ASP A 496 -10.99 -2.57 12.87
C ASP A 496 -11.78 -1.24 12.70
N GLU A 497 -11.96 -0.76 11.47
CA GLU A 497 -12.91 0.34 11.16
C GLU A 497 -14.35 -0.08 11.50
N LEU A 498 -14.76 -1.31 11.16
CA LEU A 498 -16.10 -1.83 11.48
C LEU A 498 -16.39 -1.87 12.99
N ASN A 499 -15.36 -2.05 13.84
CA ASN A 499 -15.53 -2.03 15.29
C ASN A 499 -15.95 -0.64 15.80
N SER A 500 -15.45 0.41 15.16
CA SER A 500 -15.72 1.80 15.57
C SER A 500 -17.09 2.31 15.08
N ILE A 501 -17.76 1.58 14.17
CA ILE A 501 -19.17 1.82 13.79
C ILE A 501 -20.16 0.79 14.38
N ALA A 502 -19.79 0.07 15.44
CA ALA A 502 -20.67 -0.91 16.10
C ALA A 502 -22.02 -0.32 16.59
N TYR A 503 -22.07 0.99 16.90
CA TYR A 503 -23.32 1.73 17.14
C TYR A 503 -24.25 1.69 15.92
N SER A 504 -23.74 1.92 14.72
CA SER A 504 -24.54 1.87 13.49
C SER A 504 -25.01 0.45 13.21
N VAL A 505 -24.13 -0.55 13.34
CA VAL A 505 -24.44 -1.96 13.12
C VAL A 505 -25.53 -2.45 14.09
N SER A 506 -25.46 -2.09 15.37
CA SER A 506 -26.48 -2.46 16.37
C SER A 506 -27.83 -1.74 16.18
N ASN A 507 -27.83 -0.50 15.69
CA ASN A 507 -29.07 0.22 15.38
C ASN A 507 -29.79 -0.27 14.10
N LEU A 508 -29.16 -1.14 13.29
CA LEU A 508 -29.89 -1.84 12.21
C LEU A 508 -31.02 -2.72 12.76
N TRP A 509 -30.88 -3.28 13.98
CA TRP A 509 -31.99 -3.98 14.65
C TRP A 509 -33.15 -3.03 15.00
N LEU A 510 -32.86 -1.83 15.53
CA LEU A 510 -33.90 -0.84 15.81
C LEU A 510 -34.66 -0.48 14.54
N MET A 511 -33.94 -0.19 13.45
CA MET A 511 -34.52 0.13 12.15
C MET A 511 -35.41 -1.00 11.62
N ALA A 512 -34.92 -2.25 11.61
CA ALA A 512 -35.71 -3.41 11.18
C ALA A 512 -36.94 -3.68 12.08
N CYS A 513 -36.83 -3.40 13.39
CA CYS A 513 -37.91 -3.55 14.34
C CYS A 513 -39.01 -2.49 14.15
N GLU A 514 -38.66 -1.20 14.08
CA GLU A 514 -39.64 -0.11 13.91
C GLU A 514 -40.36 -0.19 12.57
N TYR A 515 -39.67 -0.64 11.50
CA TYR A 515 -40.30 -0.99 10.23
C TYR A 515 -41.40 -2.05 10.40
N ARG A 516 -41.09 -3.16 11.09
CA ARG A 516 -42.03 -4.26 11.34
C ARG A 516 -43.16 -3.86 12.31
N ALA A 517 -42.90 -2.94 13.23
CA ALA A 517 -43.88 -2.38 14.16
C ALA A 517 -44.74 -1.26 13.52
N GLY A 518 -44.52 -0.93 12.24
CA GLY A 518 -45.28 0.11 11.52
C GLY A 518 -45.08 1.52 12.08
N TRP A 519 -44.04 1.74 12.90
CA TRP A 519 -43.79 2.99 13.65
C TRP A 519 -44.96 3.44 14.57
N ILE A 520 -45.77 2.50 15.07
CA ILE A 520 -47.04 2.80 15.75
C ILE A 520 -46.86 3.22 17.23
N ALA A 521 -46.04 2.50 18.00
CA ALA A 521 -46.05 2.60 19.46
C ALA A 521 -44.65 2.64 20.10
N PRO A 522 -44.35 3.64 20.96
CA PRO A 522 -43.09 3.65 21.70
C PRO A 522 -43.04 2.46 22.67
N ASN A 523 -41.84 1.92 22.86
CA ASN A 523 -41.52 0.73 23.67
C ASN A 523 -41.81 -0.63 23.03
N MET A 524 -42.21 -0.73 21.75
CA MET A 524 -42.16 -2.04 21.05
C MET A 524 -40.72 -2.49 20.79
N CYS A 525 -39.83 -1.57 20.40
CA CYS A 525 -38.46 -1.86 19.97
C CYS A 525 -37.39 -1.49 21.02
N VAL A 526 -37.56 -1.95 22.27
CA VAL A 526 -36.60 -1.69 23.35
C VAL A 526 -35.29 -2.46 23.12
N GLY A 527 -34.25 -1.76 22.66
CA GLY A 527 -32.96 -2.35 22.31
C GLY A 527 -32.30 -3.16 23.43
N SER A 528 -32.45 -2.78 24.70
CA SER A 528 -31.90 -3.56 25.83
C SER A 528 -32.65 -4.87 26.11
N ALA A 529 -33.89 -5.04 25.64
CA ALA A 529 -34.69 -6.25 25.85
C ALA A 529 -34.49 -7.32 24.75
N SER A 530 -33.66 -7.04 23.73
CA SER A 530 -33.42 -7.94 22.59
C SER A 530 -32.00 -8.49 22.62
N LEU A 531 -31.87 -9.82 22.43
CA LEU A 531 -30.60 -10.50 22.20
C LEU A 531 -29.89 -10.04 20.91
N TRP A 532 -30.61 -9.48 19.94
CA TRP A 532 -30.02 -9.02 18.68
C TRP A 532 -29.11 -7.80 18.86
N THR A 533 -29.38 -6.93 19.83
CA THR A 533 -28.58 -5.71 20.07
C THR A 533 -27.15 -6.03 20.54
N PRO A 534 -26.90 -6.86 21.58
CA PRO A 534 -25.54 -7.27 21.94
C PRO A 534 -24.88 -8.10 20.84
N VAL A 535 -25.62 -8.96 20.12
CA VAL A 535 -25.08 -9.76 18.99
C VAL A 535 -24.57 -8.85 17.88
N LEU A 536 -25.37 -7.91 17.38
CA LEU A 536 -24.96 -6.97 16.32
C LEU A 536 -23.88 -5.99 16.80
N SER A 537 -23.94 -5.52 18.04
CA SER A 537 -22.88 -4.71 18.65
C SER A 537 -21.55 -5.46 18.78
N SER A 538 -21.60 -6.79 18.90
CA SER A 538 -20.41 -7.66 19.02
C SER A 538 -19.91 -8.20 17.68
N ALA A 539 -20.72 -8.13 16.61
CA ALA A 539 -20.41 -8.75 15.32
C ALA A 539 -19.07 -8.28 14.71
N PRO A 540 -18.71 -6.98 14.74
CA PRO A 540 -17.38 -6.54 14.28
C PRO A 540 -16.22 -7.14 15.09
N ALA A 541 -16.36 -7.23 16.42
CA ALA A 541 -15.34 -7.83 17.29
C ALA A 541 -15.23 -9.35 17.07
N PHE A 542 -16.36 -10.03 16.85
CA PHE A 542 -16.39 -11.45 16.52
C PHE A 542 -15.71 -11.76 15.17
N LEU A 543 -15.94 -10.97 14.14
CA LEU A 543 -15.24 -11.11 12.85
C LEU A 543 -13.73 -10.90 12.99
N ARG A 544 -13.29 -9.94 13.83
CA ARG A 544 -11.87 -9.75 14.14
C ARG A 544 -11.28 -10.92 14.93
N LEU A 545 -12.01 -11.47 15.90
CA LEU A 545 -11.61 -12.67 16.64
C LEU A 545 -11.37 -13.85 15.68
N LEU A 546 -12.30 -14.12 14.76
CA LEU A 546 -12.15 -15.18 13.74
C LEU A 546 -10.93 -14.94 12.84
N GLN A 547 -10.73 -13.71 12.35
CA GLN A 547 -9.53 -13.36 11.56
C GLN A 547 -8.23 -13.58 12.35
N CYS A 548 -8.20 -13.25 13.65
CA CYS A 548 -7.02 -13.44 14.50
C CYS A 548 -6.71 -14.92 14.74
N VAL A 549 -7.74 -15.75 14.99
CA VAL A 549 -7.59 -17.22 15.07
C VAL A 549 -7.11 -17.79 13.72
N ARG A 550 -7.68 -17.34 12.59
CA ARG A 550 -7.24 -17.74 11.25
C ARG A 550 -5.77 -17.42 11.00
N ARG A 551 -5.32 -16.20 11.35
CA ARG A 551 -3.90 -15.82 11.21
C ARG A 551 -2.98 -16.66 12.08
N HIS A 552 -3.39 -17.03 13.30
CA HIS A 552 -2.58 -17.93 14.14
C HIS A 552 -2.44 -19.32 13.50
N TYR A 553 -3.53 -19.87 12.95
CA TYR A 553 -3.52 -21.12 12.19
C TYR A 553 -2.62 -21.04 10.94
N ASP A 554 -2.77 -19.98 10.13
CA ASP A 554 -1.93 -19.76 8.94
C ASP A 554 -0.43 -19.60 9.31
N SER A 555 -0.13 -19.02 10.47
CA SER A 555 1.23 -18.94 11.01
C SER A 555 1.80 -20.26 11.53
N HIS A 556 1.07 -21.38 11.41
CA HIS A 556 1.45 -22.70 11.95
C HIS A 556 1.79 -22.67 13.45
N GLY A 557 1.11 -21.81 14.21
CA GLY A 557 1.35 -21.60 15.64
C GLY A 557 2.56 -20.72 16.00
N SER A 558 3.43 -20.38 15.03
CA SER A 558 4.72 -19.69 15.28
C SER A 558 4.60 -18.31 15.95
N THR A 559 3.44 -17.65 15.89
CA THR A 559 3.25 -16.34 16.54
C THR A 559 2.03 -16.31 17.48
N CYS A 560 2.29 -16.35 18.78
CA CYS A 560 1.27 -16.26 19.83
C CYS A 560 0.55 -14.89 19.87
N VAL A 561 1.17 -13.83 19.33
CA VAL A 561 0.60 -12.46 19.30
C VAL A 561 -0.79 -12.39 18.65
N HIS A 562 -1.08 -13.31 17.72
CA HIS A 562 -2.38 -13.41 17.07
C HIS A 562 -3.49 -13.94 18.01
N LEU A 563 -3.18 -14.84 18.95
CA LEU A 563 -4.12 -15.27 19.98
C LEU A 563 -4.32 -14.19 21.06
N ILE A 564 -3.28 -13.43 21.41
CA ILE A 564 -3.42 -12.26 22.32
C ILE A 564 -4.38 -11.23 21.69
N ASN A 565 -4.27 -10.99 20.37
CA ASN A 565 -5.21 -10.14 19.65
C ASN A 565 -6.64 -10.72 19.62
N ALA A 566 -6.80 -12.05 19.48
CA ALA A 566 -8.11 -12.70 19.58
C ALA A 566 -8.74 -12.52 20.99
N ALA A 567 -7.93 -12.64 22.05
CA ALA A 567 -8.35 -12.40 23.43
C ALA A 567 -8.77 -10.95 23.69
N LYS A 568 -8.12 -9.97 23.04
CA LYS A 568 -8.52 -8.55 23.05
C LYS A 568 -9.96 -8.41 22.55
N TYR A 569 -10.28 -8.93 21.36
CA TYR A 569 -11.65 -8.86 20.83
C TYR A 569 -12.66 -9.69 21.64
N ALA A 570 -12.24 -10.82 22.24
CA ALA A 570 -13.08 -11.57 23.17
C ALA A 570 -13.48 -10.72 24.39
N SER A 571 -12.56 -9.92 24.95
CA SER A 571 -12.88 -8.98 26.03
C SER A 571 -13.88 -7.89 25.60
N THR A 572 -13.84 -7.45 24.33
CA THR A 572 -14.81 -6.50 23.77
C THR A 572 -16.21 -7.12 23.67
N ILE A 573 -16.32 -8.39 23.27
CA ILE A 573 -17.59 -9.13 23.24
C ILE A 573 -18.14 -9.29 24.66
N LEU A 574 -17.31 -9.68 25.63
CA LEU A 574 -17.72 -9.82 27.04
C LEU A 574 -18.18 -8.48 27.63
N HIS A 575 -17.50 -7.37 27.31
CA HIS A 575 -17.93 -6.02 27.70
C HIS A 575 -19.32 -5.68 27.11
N ALA A 576 -19.55 -5.94 25.81
CA ALA A 576 -20.84 -5.67 25.18
C ALA A 576 -21.98 -6.50 25.81
N PHE A 577 -21.81 -7.81 25.95
CA PHE A 577 -22.84 -8.67 26.53
C PHE A 577 -23.13 -8.36 28.01
N SER A 578 -22.11 -8.07 28.82
CA SER A 578 -22.31 -7.67 30.23
C SER A 578 -23.00 -6.30 30.35
N TYR A 579 -22.67 -5.33 29.48
CA TYR A 579 -23.40 -4.06 29.42
C TYR A 579 -24.89 -4.27 29.15
N PHE A 580 -25.25 -5.04 28.12
CA PHE A 580 -26.66 -5.27 27.80
C PHE A 580 -27.38 -6.10 28.87
N ALA A 581 -26.71 -7.04 29.54
CA ALA A 581 -27.24 -7.77 30.68
C ALA A 581 -27.45 -6.91 31.95
N TYR A 582 -26.62 -5.87 32.17
CA TYR A 582 -26.91 -4.84 33.17
C TYR A 582 -28.09 -3.95 32.73
N ARG A 583 -28.20 -3.63 31.43
CA ARG A 583 -29.27 -2.77 30.91
C ARG A 583 -30.67 -3.41 30.88
N THR A 584 -30.81 -4.73 31.03
CA THR A 584 -32.10 -5.38 31.29
C THR A 584 -32.55 -5.26 32.74
N THR A 585 -31.64 -5.41 33.71
CA THR A 585 -31.97 -5.36 35.15
C THR A 585 -32.05 -3.94 35.70
N GLY A 586 -31.26 -3.01 35.15
CA GLY A 586 -31.29 -1.58 35.45
C GLY A 586 -30.80 -1.16 36.85
N SER A 587 -30.57 -2.10 37.76
CA SER A 587 -30.10 -1.81 39.13
C SER A 587 -28.58 -1.99 39.28
N GLN A 588 -27.95 -0.99 39.88
CA GLN A 588 -26.53 -0.99 40.25
C GLN A 588 -26.20 -2.01 41.37
N SER A 589 -27.21 -2.51 42.09
CA SER A 589 -27.02 -3.54 43.13
C SER A 589 -26.94 -4.98 42.58
N THR A 590 -26.76 -5.16 41.27
CA THR A 590 -26.80 -6.47 40.62
C THR A 590 -25.41 -7.01 40.28
N LEU A 591 -25.27 -8.34 40.28
CA LEU A 591 -24.05 -9.01 39.80
C LEU A 591 -23.71 -8.60 38.36
N TRP A 592 -24.71 -8.34 37.52
CA TRP A 592 -24.53 -7.86 36.15
C TRP A 592 -23.89 -6.47 36.07
N PHE A 593 -24.19 -5.57 37.00
CA PHE A 593 -23.48 -4.28 37.10
C PHE A 593 -21.99 -4.51 37.40
N VAL A 594 -21.67 -5.29 38.44
CA VAL A 594 -20.28 -5.60 38.82
C VAL A 594 -19.52 -6.29 37.67
N ALA A 595 -20.14 -7.28 37.03
CA ALA A 595 -19.58 -7.97 35.87
C ALA A 595 -19.32 -7.00 34.70
N TRP A 596 -20.24 -6.07 34.43
CA TRP A 596 -20.04 -5.04 33.41
C TRP A 596 -18.86 -4.12 33.74
N ILE A 597 -18.76 -3.57 34.96
CA ILE A 597 -17.64 -2.70 35.35
C ILE A 597 -16.30 -3.42 35.18
N LEU A 598 -16.20 -4.69 35.59
CA LEU A 598 -14.99 -5.49 35.44
C LEU A 598 -14.66 -5.74 33.96
N CYS A 599 -15.61 -6.22 33.15
CA CYS A 599 -15.40 -6.46 31.72
C CYS A 599 -15.06 -5.17 30.95
N ALA A 600 -15.72 -4.05 31.27
CA ALA A 600 -15.46 -2.74 30.68
C ALA A 600 -14.05 -2.25 31.01
N THR A 601 -13.62 -2.36 32.27
CA THR A 601 -12.28 -1.97 32.71
C THR A 601 -11.20 -2.83 32.05
N ILE A 602 -11.36 -4.16 32.06
CA ILE A 602 -10.42 -5.10 31.41
C ILE A 602 -10.30 -4.81 29.91
N ASN A 603 -11.42 -4.68 29.20
CA ASN A 603 -11.43 -4.34 27.77
C ASN A 603 -10.77 -2.98 27.50
N SER A 604 -11.06 -1.95 28.32
CA SER A 604 -10.54 -0.60 28.13
C SER A 604 -9.02 -0.56 28.30
N SER A 605 -8.49 -1.16 29.37
CA SER A 605 -7.05 -1.26 29.61
C SER A 605 -6.36 -2.07 28.52
N PHE A 606 -6.88 -3.27 28.19
CA PHE A 606 -6.27 -4.15 27.19
C PHE A 606 -6.26 -3.53 25.79
N THR A 607 -7.37 -2.91 25.36
CA THR A 607 -7.42 -2.22 24.06
C THR A 607 -6.56 -0.96 24.03
N SER A 608 -6.50 -0.17 25.11
CA SER A 608 -5.61 1.01 25.20
C SER A 608 -4.14 0.63 25.08
N THR A 609 -3.70 -0.39 25.83
CA THR A 609 -2.33 -0.91 25.79
C THR A 609 -2.00 -1.48 24.42
N TRP A 610 -2.95 -2.17 23.77
CA TRP A 610 -2.78 -2.67 22.41
C TRP A 610 -2.60 -1.54 21.39
N ASP A 611 -3.42 -0.49 21.45
CA ASP A 611 -3.33 0.65 20.51
C ASP A 611 -1.92 1.27 20.57
N ILE A 612 -1.40 1.53 21.78
CA ILE A 612 -0.14 2.23 22.00
C ILE A 612 1.09 1.34 21.69
N LEU A 613 1.13 0.10 22.21
CA LEU A 613 2.30 -0.78 22.05
C LEU A 613 2.32 -1.55 20.73
N MET A 614 1.18 -2.04 20.25
CA MET A 614 1.14 -3.00 19.14
C MET A 614 0.76 -2.33 17.82
N ASP A 615 -0.28 -1.49 17.84
CA ASP A 615 -0.78 -0.84 16.62
C ASP A 615 0.05 0.39 16.24
N TRP A 616 0.52 1.18 17.20
CA TRP A 616 1.32 2.40 16.96
C TRP A 616 2.83 2.24 17.23
N ASN A 617 3.24 1.16 17.91
CA ASN A 617 4.62 0.85 18.29
C ASN A 617 5.32 2.04 18.98
N LEU A 618 4.77 2.52 20.09
CA LEU A 618 5.30 3.62 20.89
C LEU A 618 5.89 3.12 22.22
N LEU A 619 6.32 4.06 23.08
CA LEU A 619 6.97 3.86 24.39
C LEU A 619 8.45 3.47 24.37
N HIS A 620 9.19 3.78 23.30
CA HIS A 620 10.66 3.69 23.32
C HIS A 620 11.26 4.85 24.12
N ALA A 621 12.08 4.55 25.13
CA ALA A 621 12.70 5.58 25.98
C ALA A 621 13.78 6.39 25.24
N ASP A 622 14.56 5.72 24.41
CA ASP A 622 15.79 6.23 23.78
C ASP A 622 15.53 7.11 22.53
N ALA A 623 14.26 7.32 22.17
CA ALA A 623 13.87 8.10 21.00
C ALA A 623 14.07 9.61 21.19
N ARG A 624 14.39 10.32 20.10
CA ARG A 624 14.55 11.80 20.03
C ARG A 624 13.44 12.58 20.75
N PHE A 625 12.22 12.05 20.70
CA PHE A 625 11.10 12.47 21.53
C PHE A 625 10.76 11.29 22.46
N PRO A 626 10.98 11.39 23.79
CA PRO A 626 10.83 10.26 24.70
C PRO A 626 9.45 9.61 24.63
N LEU A 627 9.40 8.29 24.62
CA LEU A 627 8.19 7.47 24.45
C LEU A 627 7.58 7.46 23.02
N LEU A 628 8.21 8.08 22.01
CA LEU A 628 7.83 7.93 20.60
C LEU A 628 8.75 6.94 19.86
N ARG A 629 8.70 6.91 18.51
CA ARG A 629 9.61 6.12 17.66
C ARG A 629 10.84 6.93 17.22
N MET A 630 11.89 6.20 16.84
CA MET A 630 13.10 6.76 16.21
C MET A 630 12.80 7.44 14.85
N HIS A 631 11.80 6.92 14.13
CA HIS A 631 11.36 7.43 12.84
C HIS A 631 9.86 7.74 12.90
N LEU A 632 9.54 8.99 12.55
CA LEU A 632 8.20 9.57 12.55
C LEU A 632 7.98 10.22 11.17
N SER A 633 6.84 9.95 10.54
CA SER A 633 6.44 10.59 9.28
C SER A 633 5.73 11.93 9.50
N PHE A 634 5.26 12.21 10.72
CA PHE A 634 4.63 13.48 11.10
C PHE A 634 5.49 14.24 12.14
N ASP A 635 6.82 14.28 11.95
CA ASP A 635 7.76 14.89 12.90
C ASP A 635 7.58 16.42 13.04
N ASP A 636 7.20 17.11 11.96
CA ASP A 636 6.72 18.50 11.96
C ASP A 636 5.55 18.75 12.96
N ILE A 637 4.78 17.71 13.31
CA ILE A 637 3.61 17.78 14.20
C ILE A 637 3.72 16.75 15.34
N TRP A 638 4.94 16.54 15.87
CA TRP A 638 5.21 15.60 16.96
C TRP A 638 4.28 15.69 18.20
N PRO A 639 3.68 16.84 18.61
CA PRO A 639 2.74 16.86 19.74
C PRO A 639 1.47 16.03 19.50
N MET A 640 1.12 15.76 18.23
CA MET A 640 -0.02 14.94 17.83
C MET A 640 0.05 13.53 18.45
N TYR A 641 1.25 12.94 18.57
CA TYR A 641 1.41 11.57 19.08
C TYR A 641 1.06 11.49 20.58
N TYR A 642 1.53 12.44 21.38
CA TYR A 642 1.18 12.50 22.81
C TYR A 642 -0.30 12.83 23.02
N PHE A 643 -0.88 13.73 22.22
CA PHE A 643 -2.32 13.96 22.20
C PHE A 643 -3.09 12.67 21.85
N ALA A 644 -2.61 11.91 20.87
CA ALA A 644 -3.23 10.65 20.46
C ALA A 644 -3.18 9.60 21.57
N MET A 645 -2.06 9.46 22.29
CA MET A 645 -1.92 8.57 23.44
C MET A 645 -2.93 8.91 24.55
N VAL A 646 -2.98 10.17 24.98
CA VAL A 646 -3.87 10.61 26.08
C VAL A 646 -5.34 10.51 25.68
N SER A 647 -5.72 11.02 24.51
CA SER A 647 -7.10 10.98 24.03
C SER A 647 -7.58 9.56 23.75
N ASN A 648 -6.71 8.65 23.29
CA ASN A 648 -7.07 7.26 23.08
C ASN A 648 -7.44 6.58 24.41
N VAL A 649 -6.63 6.69 25.46
CA VAL A 649 -6.97 6.16 26.78
C VAL A 649 -8.28 6.79 27.30
N ALA A 650 -8.42 8.11 27.24
CA ALA A 650 -9.62 8.80 27.70
C ALA A 650 -10.90 8.33 26.98
N ILE A 651 -10.85 8.13 25.65
CA ILE A 651 -12.00 7.66 24.88
C ILE A 651 -12.22 6.15 25.02
N ARG A 652 -11.20 5.32 25.25
CA ARG A 652 -11.39 3.89 25.57
C ARG A 652 -12.22 3.70 26.84
N PHE A 653 -12.09 4.60 27.81
CA PHE A 653 -12.90 4.64 29.04
C PHE A 653 -14.26 5.38 28.91
N ILE A 654 -14.70 5.75 27.69
CA ILE A 654 -15.94 6.53 27.48
C ILE A 654 -17.21 5.85 28.02
N TRP A 655 -17.20 4.52 28.23
CA TRP A 655 -18.32 3.77 28.83
C TRP A 655 -18.74 4.32 30.21
N ILE A 656 -17.84 5.02 30.92
CA ILE A 656 -18.11 5.71 32.19
C ILE A 656 -19.30 6.68 32.09
N ILE A 657 -19.58 7.27 30.91
CA ILE A 657 -20.74 8.18 30.76
C ILE A 657 -22.08 7.47 31.00
N TYR A 658 -22.16 6.15 30.83
CA TYR A 658 -23.39 5.39 31.06
C TYR A 658 -23.71 5.20 32.56
N LEU A 659 -22.79 5.52 33.46
CA LEU A 659 -23.01 5.53 34.91
C LEU A 659 -23.89 6.70 35.37
N PHE A 660 -23.98 7.77 34.57
CA PHE A 660 -24.58 9.05 34.95
C PHE A 660 -25.85 9.39 34.15
N GLY A 661 -26.73 10.17 34.77
CA GLY A 661 -27.96 10.67 34.13
C GLY A 661 -29.06 9.61 33.97
N THR A 662 -30.13 9.97 33.28
CA THR A 662 -31.38 9.19 33.22
C THR A 662 -31.43 8.19 32.06
N SER A 663 -32.42 7.28 32.08
CA SER A 663 -32.75 6.41 30.94
C SER A 663 -33.12 7.19 29.68
N LYS A 664 -33.78 8.35 29.82
CA LYS A 664 -34.19 9.20 28.68
C LYS A 664 -33.00 9.79 27.92
N SER A 665 -31.86 9.97 28.58
CA SER A 665 -30.64 10.55 28.00
C SER A 665 -29.66 9.51 27.46
N VAL A 666 -30.00 8.21 27.50
CA VAL A 666 -29.18 7.12 26.94
C VAL A 666 -28.91 7.27 25.43
N PRO A 667 -29.88 7.61 24.56
CA PRO A 667 -29.62 7.72 23.12
C PRO A 667 -28.59 8.80 22.77
N ILE A 668 -28.68 9.96 23.45
CA ILE A 668 -27.74 11.08 23.28
C ILE A 668 -26.33 10.67 23.75
N ARG A 669 -26.22 10.01 24.92
CA ARG A 669 -24.92 9.47 25.40
C ARG A 669 -24.35 8.44 24.44
N ALA A 670 -25.17 7.54 23.89
CA ALA A 670 -24.72 6.54 22.93
C ALA A 670 -24.22 7.16 21.63
N PHE A 671 -24.88 8.21 21.13
CA PHE A 671 -24.41 8.97 19.97
C PHE A 671 -23.09 9.72 20.25
N ILE A 672 -22.93 10.32 21.44
CA ILE A 672 -21.67 10.97 21.86
C ILE A 672 -20.53 9.94 21.94
N ALA A 673 -20.75 8.79 22.58
CA ALA A 673 -19.75 7.73 22.68
C ALA A 673 -19.34 7.18 21.29
N ALA A 674 -20.32 6.98 20.41
CA ALA A 674 -20.06 6.53 19.04
C ALA A 674 -19.30 7.57 18.20
N SER A 675 -19.64 8.86 18.37
CA SER A 675 -18.93 9.98 17.72
C SER A 675 -17.47 10.07 18.19
N LEU A 676 -17.21 9.86 19.49
CA LEU A 676 -15.87 9.87 20.06
C LEU A 676 -15.05 8.64 19.63
N GLU A 677 -15.64 7.44 19.62
CA GLU A 677 -14.96 6.23 19.13
C GLU A 677 -14.63 6.33 17.62
N MET A 678 -15.51 6.91 16.82
CA MET A 678 -15.25 7.23 15.41
C MET A 678 -14.05 8.19 15.26
N LEU A 679 -14.02 9.28 16.04
CA LEU A 679 -12.89 10.23 16.02
C LEU A 679 -11.58 9.60 16.53
N ARG A 680 -11.65 8.76 17.57
CA ARG A 680 -10.51 7.97 18.08
C ARG A 680 -9.96 7.02 17.01
N ARG A 681 -10.82 6.42 16.19
CA ARG A 681 -10.39 5.56 15.08
C ARG A 681 -9.78 6.35 13.93
N TRP A 682 -10.40 7.45 13.52
CA TRP A 682 -9.83 8.39 12.55
C TRP A 682 -8.43 8.87 12.96
N GLN A 683 -8.20 9.11 14.26
CA GLN A 683 -6.88 9.40 14.81
C GLN A 683 -5.94 8.18 14.76
N TRP A 684 -6.40 7.00 15.19
CA TRP A 684 -5.63 5.75 15.16
C TRP A 684 -5.16 5.38 13.74
N ASN A 685 -5.92 5.73 12.71
CA ASN A 685 -5.56 5.50 11.31
C ASN A 685 -4.22 6.13 10.93
N PHE A 686 -3.96 7.39 11.31
CA PHE A 686 -2.70 8.07 10.97
C PHE A 686 -1.49 7.28 11.48
N LEU A 687 -1.48 6.95 12.78
CA LEU A 687 -0.37 6.25 13.44
C LEU A 687 -0.30 4.77 13.04
N ARG A 688 -1.43 4.08 12.82
CA ARG A 688 -1.43 2.66 12.42
C ARG A 688 -0.83 2.46 11.03
N LEU A 689 -1.20 3.29 10.05
CA LEU A 689 -0.68 3.14 8.69
C LEU A 689 0.78 3.60 8.59
N GLU A 690 1.17 4.62 9.37
CA GLU A 690 2.56 5.01 9.54
C GLU A 690 3.40 3.87 10.14
N ASN A 691 2.93 3.19 11.20
CA ASN A 691 3.65 2.05 11.78
C ASN A 691 3.78 0.90 10.78
N GLU A 692 2.76 0.62 9.97
CA GLU A 692 2.88 -0.36 8.87
C GLU A 692 3.86 0.12 7.78
N HIS A 693 3.91 1.42 7.49
CA HIS A 693 4.85 1.98 6.52
C HIS A 693 6.31 1.85 6.97
N VAL A 694 6.59 2.21 8.23
CA VAL A 694 7.92 2.08 8.85
C VAL A 694 8.32 0.61 8.91
N GLY A 695 7.49 -0.29 9.43
CA GLY A 695 7.81 -1.73 9.48
C GLY A 695 8.02 -2.38 8.10
N ASN A 696 7.39 -1.89 7.04
CA ASN A 696 7.69 -2.31 5.66
C ASN A 696 9.01 -1.70 5.14
N ALA A 697 9.36 -0.47 5.51
CA ALA A 697 10.65 0.14 5.16
C ALA A 697 11.81 -0.57 5.87
N ASP A 698 11.68 -0.85 7.17
CA ASP A 698 12.66 -1.57 8.00
C ASP A 698 12.90 -3.02 7.52
N THR A 699 11.90 -3.62 6.87
CA THR A 699 12.01 -4.95 6.23
C THR A 699 12.26 -4.88 4.72
N TYR A 700 12.56 -3.69 4.18
CA TYR A 700 12.83 -3.40 2.76
C TYR A 700 11.72 -3.81 1.76
N LYS A 701 10.49 -3.99 2.25
CA LYS A 701 9.31 -4.38 1.47
C LYS A 701 8.68 -3.18 0.76
N ILE A 702 9.27 -2.83 -0.38
CA ILE A 702 8.85 -1.67 -1.21
C ILE A 702 7.90 -2.09 -2.35
N VAL A 703 7.88 -3.37 -2.71
CA VAL A 703 7.17 -3.96 -3.87
C VAL A 703 6.44 -5.24 -3.47
N ARG A 704 5.36 -5.59 -4.19
CA ARG A 704 4.48 -6.72 -3.81
C ARG A 704 5.08 -8.07 -4.16
N ASP A 705 5.11 -8.97 -3.19
CA ASP A 705 5.43 -10.38 -3.39
C ASP A 705 4.18 -11.15 -3.84
N LEU A 706 4.11 -11.38 -5.15
CA LEU A 706 2.95 -12.02 -5.78
C LEU A 706 3.14 -13.53 -5.88
N PRO A 707 2.18 -14.36 -5.42
CA PRO A 707 2.28 -15.81 -5.51
C PRO A 707 2.23 -16.25 -6.97
N LEU A 708 3.41 -16.65 -7.48
CA LEU A 708 3.64 -17.14 -8.82
C LEU A 708 2.68 -18.30 -9.19
N PRO A 709 2.34 -18.48 -10.48
CA PRO A 709 1.35 -19.48 -10.87
C PRO A 709 1.83 -20.94 -10.78
N TYR A 710 3.13 -21.19 -10.92
CA TYR A 710 3.71 -22.54 -10.94
C TYR A 710 4.64 -22.75 -9.72
N PRO A 711 4.74 -23.97 -9.18
CA PRO A 711 5.60 -24.25 -8.03
C PRO A 711 7.08 -24.09 -8.41
N VAL A 712 7.84 -23.33 -7.61
CA VAL A 712 9.29 -23.23 -7.78
C VAL A 712 9.93 -24.50 -7.25
N GLN A 713 10.59 -25.26 -8.13
CA GLN A 713 11.45 -26.36 -7.72
C GLN A 713 12.66 -25.78 -6.96
N ARG A 714 12.66 -25.87 -5.62
CA ARG A 714 13.90 -25.67 -4.86
C ARG A 714 14.91 -26.73 -5.31
N ARG A 715 16.16 -26.31 -5.56
CA ARG A 715 17.27 -27.26 -5.50
C ARG A 715 17.31 -27.86 -4.08
N PRO A 716 17.60 -29.16 -3.92
CA PRO A 716 18.22 -29.62 -2.69
C PRO A 716 19.48 -28.80 -2.47
N GLU A 717 19.66 -28.24 -1.28
CA GLU A 717 20.95 -27.72 -0.87
C GLU A 717 21.93 -28.90 -0.84
N SER A 718 23.07 -28.76 -1.51
CA SER A 718 24.11 -29.79 -1.48
C SER A 718 24.72 -29.79 -0.08
N THR A 719 24.42 -30.82 0.70
CA THR A 719 24.96 -31.04 2.04
C THR A 719 26.49 -30.97 2.00
N ALA A 720 27.05 -29.95 2.65
CA ALA A 720 28.48 -29.72 2.79
C ALA A 720 28.95 -30.04 4.24
N ASP A 721 28.18 -30.87 4.93
CA ASP A 721 28.30 -31.19 6.36
C ASP A 721 28.57 -32.70 6.58
N GLU A 722 29.40 -33.32 5.73
CA GLU A 722 29.84 -34.73 5.86
C GLU A 722 31.37 -34.89 5.69
N GLU A 723 32.19 -34.07 6.37
CA GLU A 723 33.64 -34.32 6.45
C GLU A 723 34.28 -33.73 7.72
N ASP A 724 33.96 -34.28 8.92
CA ASP A 724 34.87 -34.36 10.10
C ASP A 724 34.19 -35.10 11.30
N GLU A 725 34.05 -36.43 11.23
CA GLU A 725 33.69 -37.27 12.40
C GLU A 725 34.71 -38.39 12.65
N LEU A 726 35.92 -38.01 13.08
CA LEU A 726 36.93 -38.90 13.66
C LEU A 726 37.54 -38.26 14.92
N GLY A 727 36.85 -38.40 16.06
CA GLY A 727 37.27 -37.78 17.33
C GLY A 727 38.36 -38.54 18.09
N ILE A 728 39.02 -37.85 19.03
CA ILE A 728 39.82 -38.39 20.14
C ILE A 728 39.87 -37.37 21.29
N GLY A 729 39.68 -37.84 22.52
CA GLY A 729 40.31 -37.30 23.73
C GLY A 729 39.69 -36.08 24.42
N ASP A 730 39.08 -36.30 25.59
CA ASP A 730 38.78 -35.24 26.57
C ASP A 730 40.05 -34.56 27.10
N ASN A 731 39.97 -33.26 27.42
CA ASN A 731 40.84 -32.63 28.43
C ASN A 731 40.29 -31.29 28.94
N GLU A 732 39.86 -31.24 30.20
CA GLU A 732 39.49 -29.99 30.88
C GLU A 732 40.73 -29.18 31.34
N ALA A 733 41.28 -28.32 30.48
CA ALA A 733 42.31 -27.36 30.93
C ALA A 733 42.45 -26.11 30.05
N SER A 734 41.70 -25.04 30.35
CA SER A 734 42.17 -23.62 30.39
C SER A 734 41.01 -22.62 30.36
N ARG A 735 40.77 -21.92 31.48
CA ARG A 735 39.99 -20.66 31.49
C ARG A 735 40.94 -19.47 31.45
N ALA A 736 40.89 -18.71 30.37
CA ALA A 736 41.47 -17.36 30.29
C ALA A 736 40.51 -16.46 29.49
N PRO A 737 40.10 -15.29 30.01
CA PRO A 737 39.22 -14.39 29.28
C PRO A 737 40.01 -13.57 28.24
N SER A 738 39.60 -13.60 26.98
CA SER A 738 40.05 -12.63 25.98
C SER A 738 39.42 -11.26 26.28
N MET A 739 40.25 -10.22 26.40
CA MET A 739 39.74 -8.85 26.46
C MET A 739 39.23 -8.43 25.08
N SER A 740 37.97 -8.02 25.00
CA SER A 740 37.44 -7.33 23.82
C SER A 740 38.10 -5.96 23.69
N GLN A 741 38.75 -5.71 22.54
CA GLN A 741 39.04 -4.35 22.12
C GLN A 741 37.73 -3.67 21.69
N PRO A 742 37.54 -2.37 21.98
CA PRO A 742 36.35 -1.65 21.53
C PRO A 742 36.33 -1.56 20.00
N ASN A 743 35.15 -1.71 19.39
CA ASN A 743 35.02 -1.62 17.94
C ASN A 743 35.31 -0.18 17.46
N VAL A 744 36.15 -0.05 16.43
CA VAL A 744 36.52 1.24 15.85
C VAL A 744 35.32 1.89 15.15
N GLU A 745 34.38 1.09 14.63
CA GLU A 745 33.13 1.57 14.03
C GLU A 745 32.27 2.35 15.03
N ASP A 746 32.13 1.86 16.27
CA ASP A 746 31.31 2.51 17.32
C ASP A 746 31.88 3.88 17.70
N GLN A 747 33.20 4.00 17.80
CA GLN A 747 33.89 5.27 18.08
C GLN A 747 33.73 6.26 16.91
N LEU A 748 33.76 5.78 15.67
CA LEU A 748 33.53 6.60 14.48
C LEU A 748 32.06 7.07 14.40
N PHE A 749 31.10 6.19 14.70
CA PHE A 749 29.67 6.53 14.76
C PHE A 749 29.35 7.57 15.85
N ALA A 750 29.98 7.45 17.03
CA ALA A 750 29.86 8.45 18.09
C ALA A 750 30.37 9.82 17.61
N SER A 751 31.58 9.88 17.04
CA SER A 751 32.18 11.13 16.53
C SER A 751 31.39 11.76 15.38
N LEU A 752 30.80 10.95 14.49
CA LEU A 752 29.93 11.44 13.42
C LEU A 752 28.58 11.96 13.95
N THR A 753 28.05 11.34 15.01
CA THR A 753 26.82 11.81 15.67
C THR A 753 27.06 13.15 16.37
N GLU A 754 28.19 13.30 17.07
CA GLU A 754 28.63 14.56 17.69
C GLU A 754 28.85 15.65 16.64
N THR A 755 29.59 15.36 15.57
CA THR A 755 29.81 16.29 14.44
C THR A 755 28.48 16.75 13.82
N ARG A 756 27.51 15.86 13.68
CA ARG A 756 26.16 16.19 13.20
C ARG A 756 25.40 17.13 14.16
N MET A 757 25.46 16.89 15.47
CA MET A 757 24.87 17.79 16.46
C MET A 757 25.48 19.19 16.40
N HIS A 758 26.80 19.29 16.26
CA HIS A 758 27.49 20.58 16.10
C HIS A 758 27.07 21.32 14.81
N LEU A 759 26.92 20.61 13.69
CA LEU A 759 26.44 21.19 12.43
C LEU A 759 24.98 21.69 12.52
N ASP A 760 24.09 20.94 13.17
CA ASP A 760 22.70 21.37 13.35
C ASP A 760 22.59 22.54 14.36
N GLN A 761 23.45 22.60 15.40
CA GLN A 761 23.57 23.79 16.26
C GLN A 761 24.06 25.02 15.49
N HIS A 762 25.10 24.89 14.65
CA HIS A 762 25.61 26.00 13.84
C HIS A 762 24.55 26.52 12.86
N ARG A 763 23.78 25.62 12.23
CA ARG A 763 22.63 25.96 11.38
C ARG A 763 21.50 26.69 12.14
N GLN A 764 21.27 26.37 13.41
CA GLN A 764 20.34 27.12 14.27
C GLN A 764 20.88 28.52 14.62
N GLN A 765 22.19 28.67 14.84
CA GLN A 765 22.82 29.98 15.06
C GLN A 765 22.80 30.85 13.78
N GLU A 766 23.02 30.26 12.60
CA GLU A 766 22.92 30.97 11.33
C GLU A 766 21.49 31.45 11.02
N THR A 767 20.48 30.61 11.28
CA THR A 767 19.07 31.00 11.05
C THR A 767 18.58 32.07 12.03
N THR A 768 18.98 32.00 13.31
CA THR A 768 18.68 33.07 14.28
C THR A 768 19.44 34.37 13.98
N SER A 769 20.71 34.28 13.54
CA SER A 769 21.49 35.42 13.04
C SER A 769 20.83 36.08 11.81
N ALA A 770 20.38 35.29 10.83
CA ALA A 770 19.70 35.78 9.64
C ALA A 770 18.34 36.45 9.92
N LEU A 771 17.63 36.00 10.96
CA LEU A 771 16.41 36.66 11.46
C LEU A 771 16.74 37.99 12.16
N GLY A 772 17.73 38.01 13.07
CA GLY A 772 18.17 39.24 13.74
C GLY A 772 18.63 40.32 12.75
N ARG A 773 19.33 39.94 11.68
CA ARG A 773 19.83 40.87 10.65
C ARG A 773 18.74 41.49 9.77
N LYS A 774 17.48 41.04 9.86
CA LYS A 774 16.31 41.68 9.22
C LYS A 774 15.58 42.68 10.12
N GLY A 775 15.84 42.71 11.43
CA GLY A 775 15.19 43.63 12.37
C GLY A 775 15.66 45.09 12.27
N ASN A 776 16.93 45.32 11.92
CA ASN A 776 17.53 46.66 11.88
C ASN A 776 17.54 47.29 10.49
N LYS A 777 16.39 47.87 10.10
CA LYS A 777 16.33 48.98 9.13
C LYS A 777 15.45 50.10 9.69
N ALA A 778 16.09 51.11 10.26
CA ALA A 778 15.41 52.36 10.62
C ALA A 778 14.89 53.08 9.35
N PRO A 779 13.76 53.81 9.43
CA PRO A 779 13.28 54.59 8.30
C PRO A 779 14.25 55.75 8.01
N ARG A 780 14.55 55.97 6.74
CA ARG A 780 15.06 57.26 6.24
C ARG A 780 13.89 58.03 5.67
N ASN A 781 13.77 59.30 6.05
CA ASN A 781 12.89 60.25 5.39
C ASN A 781 13.55 60.68 4.08
N GLU A 782 12.82 60.56 2.97
CA GLU A 782 12.66 61.53 1.88
C GLU A 782 11.53 61.06 0.96
#